data_AF-A0AAW4H6D7-F1
#
_entry.id   AF-A0AAW4H6D7-F1
#
_cell.length_a   1.000
_cell.length_b   1.000
_cell.length_c   1.000
_cell.angle_alpha   90.00
_cell.angle_beta   90.00
_cell.angle_gamma   90.00
#
_symmetry.space_group_name_H-M   'P 1'
#
loop_
_entity.id
_entity.type
_entity.pdbx_description
1 polymer ?
#
loop_
_entity_poly.entity_id
_entity_poly.type
_entity_poly.pdbx_seq_one_letter_code
_entity_poly.pdbx_strand_id
1 'polypeptide(L)'
;MAKKSPFRAGRSLDVLYENVEILTGQRGNGQYKAVTEKDVASIKGTINKVIVGSSGSNGGNDIVEAPHAPVNVEAFGGFSAILVQWDIPTFKGYAHAEVWRAPDNNFSHAVHIATTPANVFSDVVSTGSTFYYWVRFVNKNNIAGPYNDVNGVLAQTSPDIGEIIDELAEQLRSSTLVQELQSGIDTKATKQELENAQTMLSQADEVLQAGIDQTKQELADAKSALEQADATLSQALAGTNTALEEAKSALAQADVDLDLALNNAKEVIDGELARIEAGYQSADASAYANIKQLEKVLADTSKVLAMQVSQLNAAYATQNAAQDAETAAQITEAKRVLADADQALAEIVAGLEASMNVNDEVLNAKISTLEQTVVNVEGALSQRITDIDAAYKSADVETNASLSSLEQTVADNNQAMSQRVDSIDAAFKAADAETNASLTSLSQTVADSNQAMSQRVDGLESDYKAADSEANSKISNLEQTVADSNGALAQQIGSLDAAYKSADAILSGSINTLEQVVIDETQALAQQINKVESDYLAADSQTNASIDSLSKTVADGNRALAEQISSIDSAYKTADAETNATVTALTKTVSDGDSALSERIDSLDAAYKAADNTTNANLSNLEKTVADANGALAEQINNLDAAYKAADVATNAALSELDQVTSSADEALAQQITNMGATVAEGDLKNSALLHALSQTVANAAKVMAMQIQQLNAAYGAVSEGETAVSDAKFTETRKALADAEQSLVEQITHLESTFNSELGQTNAALTSLQQTVSDNNSSMSQRVDTVEAKAESADKKGDDAKAAAQTNSQAIATINQDGSTAFQALWSTKAQAGDITAGIGIVAKSDGTSQVAVSASQFFVYDPNKPGTLTPTFVIDNGSVTIPTALIEKATIQILNAQTIVADSVKVGIEITSPSIEGGEFRGGDAGFGLGGSYSGYYTFIEKDGTIKTSRLQLKSSTEGNRLEIDSDVIKVYEGGMIRVKIGNLSK
;
A
#
# COMPACT_ATOMS: atom_id res chain seq x y z
N MET A 1 9.30 -57.11 -19.99
CA MET A 1 9.95 -57.48 -18.70
C MET A 1 11.20 -58.29 -19.01
N ALA A 2 12.36 -57.95 -18.41
CA ALA A 2 13.56 -58.77 -18.49
C ALA A 2 13.57 -59.84 -17.38
N LYS A 3 14.02 -61.06 -17.68
CA LYS A 3 14.22 -62.10 -16.64
C LYS A 3 15.41 -61.73 -15.77
N LYS A 4 15.19 -61.46 -14.48
CA LYS A 4 16.28 -61.37 -13.49
C LYS A 4 16.91 -62.75 -13.27
N SER A 5 18.23 -62.79 -13.08
CA SER A 5 18.94 -63.97 -12.56
C SER A 5 18.52 -64.22 -11.10
N PRO A 6 18.44 -65.49 -10.63
CA PRO A 6 18.13 -65.79 -9.23
C PRO A 6 19.30 -65.52 -8.28
N PHE A 7 20.54 -65.47 -8.77
CA PHE A 7 21.74 -65.25 -7.94
C PHE A 7 21.92 -63.77 -7.57
N ARG A 8 22.33 -63.50 -6.33
CA ARG A 8 22.63 -62.13 -5.85
C ARG A 8 24.12 -61.88 -5.73
N ALA A 9 24.59 -60.73 -6.18
CA ALA A 9 25.95 -60.26 -5.95
C ALA A 9 26.03 -59.48 -4.62
N GLY A 10 26.84 -59.96 -3.68
CA GLY A 10 27.07 -59.33 -2.38
C GLY A 10 28.11 -60.11 -1.56
N ARG A 11 28.72 -59.46 -0.56
CA ARG A 11 29.77 -60.06 0.30
C ARG A 11 29.32 -60.32 1.74
N SER A 12 28.05 -60.13 2.07
CA SER A 12 27.51 -60.50 3.38
C SER A 12 27.33 -62.02 3.50
N LEU A 13 27.38 -62.52 4.74
CA LEU A 13 27.22 -63.94 5.04
C LEU A 13 25.86 -64.48 4.55
N ASP A 14 24.80 -63.69 4.66
CA ASP A 14 23.45 -64.07 4.22
C ASP A 14 23.33 -64.22 2.69
N VAL A 15 24.08 -63.42 1.91
CA VAL A 15 24.11 -63.55 0.44
C VAL A 15 24.96 -64.75 0.03
N LEU A 16 25.99 -65.10 0.80
CA LEU A 16 26.70 -66.37 0.63
C LEU A 16 25.76 -67.56 0.92
N TYR A 17 25.01 -67.54 2.02
CA TYR A 17 24.03 -68.57 2.32
C TYR A 17 22.92 -68.65 1.26
N GLU A 18 22.29 -67.54 0.84
CA GLU A 18 21.22 -67.56 -0.17
C GLU A 18 21.71 -68.15 -1.51
N ASN A 19 22.92 -67.79 -1.97
CA ASN A 19 23.47 -68.38 -3.20
C ASN A 19 23.82 -69.88 -3.03
N VAL A 20 24.31 -70.31 -1.85
CA VAL A 20 24.58 -71.73 -1.56
C VAL A 20 23.29 -72.55 -1.44
N GLU A 21 22.22 -72.00 -0.86
CA GLU A 21 20.89 -72.64 -0.82
C GLU A 21 20.32 -72.83 -2.23
N ILE A 22 20.53 -71.86 -3.15
CA ILE A 22 20.12 -72.00 -4.57
C ILE A 22 20.96 -73.09 -5.26
N LEU A 23 22.29 -73.07 -5.08
CA LEU A 23 23.19 -74.06 -5.69
C LEU A 23 23.00 -75.48 -5.15
N THR A 24 22.59 -75.64 -3.88
CA THR A 24 22.24 -76.95 -3.30
C THR A 24 20.80 -77.38 -3.60
N GLY A 25 19.98 -76.49 -4.15
CA GLY A 25 18.57 -76.75 -4.48
C GLY A 25 17.61 -76.68 -3.28
N GLN A 26 18.05 -76.10 -2.16
CA GLN A 26 17.24 -75.90 -0.95
C GLN A 26 16.36 -74.63 -1.04
N ARG A 27 16.76 -73.63 -1.84
CA ARG A 27 15.97 -72.42 -2.14
C ARG A 27 15.61 -72.36 -3.63
N GLY A 28 14.36 -72.02 -3.92
CA GLY A 28 13.84 -71.87 -5.29
C GLY A 28 13.24 -73.16 -5.88
N ASN A 29 12.99 -73.18 -7.18
CA ASN A 29 12.29 -74.28 -7.87
C ASN A 29 13.19 -75.46 -8.28
N GLY A 30 14.39 -75.58 -7.71
CA GLY A 30 15.37 -76.64 -8.02
C GLY A 30 16.08 -76.54 -9.38
N GLN A 31 15.61 -75.70 -10.32
CA GLN A 31 16.13 -75.64 -11.70
C GLN A 31 17.54 -75.01 -11.82
N TYR A 32 18.06 -74.45 -10.73
CA TYR A 32 19.38 -73.80 -10.64
C TYR A 32 20.36 -74.53 -9.71
N LYS A 33 20.02 -75.75 -9.27
CA LYS A 33 20.89 -76.63 -8.48
C LYS A 33 22.15 -77.00 -9.27
N ALA A 34 23.31 -76.99 -8.61
CA ALA A 34 24.55 -77.54 -9.15
C ALA A 34 24.42 -79.07 -9.39
N VAL A 35 24.87 -79.51 -10.56
CA VAL A 35 24.87 -80.92 -10.97
C VAL A 35 26.14 -81.59 -10.43
N THR A 36 26.00 -82.57 -9.56
CA THR A 36 27.14 -83.34 -9.03
C THR A 36 27.61 -84.38 -10.05
N GLU A 37 28.85 -84.89 -9.90
CA GLU A 37 29.35 -85.97 -10.76
C GLU A 37 28.47 -87.24 -10.68
N LYS A 38 27.82 -87.46 -9.53
CA LYS A 38 26.81 -88.52 -9.31
C LYS A 38 25.51 -88.26 -10.09
N ASP A 39 25.08 -86.99 -10.20
CA ASP A 39 23.95 -86.61 -11.05
C ASP A 39 24.30 -86.79 -12.54
N VAL A 40 25.52 -86.42 -12.98
CA VAL A 40 26.00 -86.66 -14.36
C VAL A 40 26.09 -88.16 -14.67
N ALA A 41 26.52 -88.99 -13.71
CA ALA A 41 26.53 -90.44 -13.86
C ALA A 41 25.12 -91.03 -14.06
N SER A 42 24.09 -90.46 -13.41
CA SER A 42 22.70 -90.89 -13.61
C SER A 42 22.19 -90.58 -15.03
N ILE A 43 22.58 -89.43 -15.59
CA ILE A 43 22.19 -89.02 -16.95
C ILE A 43 22.88 -89.91 -18.01
N LYS A 44 24.17 -90.24 -17.81
CA LYS A 44 24.89 -91.20 -18.67
C LYS A 44 24.33 -92.64 -18.58
N GLY A 45 23.56 -92.97 -17.55
CA GLY A 45 22.90 -94.27 -17.38
C GLY A 45 21.63 -94.49 -18.20
N THR A 46 21.10 -93.47 -18.89
CA THR A 46 19.75 -93.50 -19.49
C THR A 46 19.74 -93.45 -21.03
N ILE A 47 20.90 -93.60 -21.69
CA ILE A 47 20.98 -93.76 -23.16
C ILE A 47 21.66 -95.10 -23.51
N ASN A 48 20.96 -95.90 -24.32
CA ASN A 48 21.40 -97.16 -24.93
C ASN A 48 21.72 -98.34 -23.99
N LYS A 49 20.68 -98.94 -23.40
CA LYS A 49 20.70 -100.36 -23.02
C LYS A 49 19.78 -101.19 -23.93
N VAL A 50 20.35 -101.74 -25.00
CA VAL A 50 19.89 -103.01 -25.62
C VAL A 50 21.13 -103.84 -26.00
N ILE A 51 21.49 -104.83 -25.15
CA ILE A 51 22.30 -106.06 -25.42
C ILE A 51 23.87 -106.02 -25.35
N VAL A 52 24.42 -106.56 -24.22
CA VAL A 52 25.49 -107.61 -23.97
C VAL A 52 26.99 -107.57 -24.51
N GLY A 53 27.99 -107.84 -23.63
CA GLY A 53 29.44 -108.21 -23.86
C GLY A 53 30.32 -108.41 -22.56
N SER A 54 31.55 -109.05 -22.52
CA SER A 54 32.32 -109.39 -21.24
C SER A 54 33.85 -109.88 -21.27
N SER A 55 34.76 -109.57 -20.26
CA SER A 55 36.00 -110.31 -19.63
C SER A 55 37.38 -109.53 -19.22
N GLY A 56 38.32 -109.99 -18.28
CA GLY A 56 39.68 -109.38 -17.77
C GLY A 56 40.53 -110.19 -16.65
N SER A 57 41.72 -109.95 -15.92
CA SER A 57 42.96 -109.04 -15.69
C SER A 57 44.08 -109.55 -14.61
N ASN A 58 45.31 -108.93 -14.27
CA ASN A 58 46.36 -109.04 -13.09
C ASN A 58 47.95 -108.77 -13.40
N GLY A 59 49.12 -108.65 -12.62
CA GLY A 59 49.73 -108.64 -11.18
C GLY A 59 51.37 -108.48 -11.03
N GLY A 60 52.11 -108.40 -9.83
CA GLY A 60 53.67 -108.21 -9.65
C GLY A 60 54.47 -108.25 -8.21
N ASN A 61 55.86 -108.11 -8.04
CA ASN A 61 56.74 -108.20 -6.73
C ASN A 61 58.31 -107.71 -6.67
N ASP A 62 59.15 -107.76 -5.53
CA ASP A 62 60.55 -107.12 -5.20
C ASP A 62 61.63 -107.77 -4.14
N ILE A 63 62.92 -107.26 -3.85
CA ILE A 63 64.12 -107.86 -3.03
C ILE A 63 65.20 -106.94 -2.19
N VAL A 64 66.45 -107.37 -1.71
CA VAL A 64 67.41 -106.69 -0.65
C VAL A 64 69.04 -106.81 -0.64
N GLU A 65 69.87 -105.76 -0.25
CA GLU A 65 71.35 -105.72 0.16
C GLU A 65 71.68 -104.78 1.42
N ALA A 66 72.87 -104.12 1.59
CA ALA A 66 73.31 -103.36 2.82
C ALA A 66 73.95 -101.94 2.63
N PRO A 67 73.85 -100.97 3.60
CA PRO A 67 74.01 -99.53 3.32
C PRO A 67 75.41 -98.89 3.38
N HIS A 68 75.55 -97.77 2.67
CA HIS A 68 76.61 -96.75 2.81
C HIS A 68 76.05 -95.44 3.44
N ALA A 69 76.89 -94.41 3.64
CA ALA A 69 76.43 -93.07 4.05
C ALA A 69 75.65 -92.35 2.92
N PRO A 70 74.68 -91.47 3.24
CA PRO A 70 74.15 -90.50 2.28
C PRO A 70 75.23 -89.50 1.84
N VAL A 71 75.13 -89.05 0.59
CA VAL A 71 76.02 -88.03 0.01
C VAL A 71 75.19 -86.88 -0.54
N ASN A 72 75.83 -85.71 -0.68
CA ASN A 72 75.20 -84.46 -1.11
C ASN A 72 73.94 -84.12 -0.29
N VAL A 73 74.04 -84.22 1.05
CA VAL A 73 72.97 -83.76 1.95
C VAL A 73 72.95 -82.24 1.95
N GLU A 74 71.83 -81.66 1.55
CA GLU A 74 71.58 -80.21 1.52
C GLU A 74 70.32 -79.89 2.33
N ALA A 75 70.26 -78.68 2.92
CA ALA A 75 69.09 -78.20 3.64
C ALA A 75 68.76 -76.75 3.24
N PHE A 76 67.50 -76.48 2.87
CA PHE A 76 67.03 -75.19 2.38
C PHE A 76 65.84 -74.70 3.20
N GLY A 77 65.93 -73.50 3.78
CA GLY A 77 64.80 -72.87 4.48
C GLY A 77 63.88 -72.09 3.55
N GLY A 78 62.58 -72.33 3.67
CA GLY A 78 61.51 -71.46 3.16
C GLY A 78 60.95 -70.55 4.26
N PHE A 79 59.69 -70.15 4.15
CA PHE A 79 59.03 -69.33 5.18
C PHE A 79 58.68 -70.13 6.45
N SER A 80 58.09 -71.31 6.32
CA SER A 80 57.60 -72.13 7.44
C SER A 80 57.96 -73.62 7.33
N ALA A 81 58.99 -73.94 6.54
CA ALA A 81 59.53 -75.28 6.44
C ALA A 81 61.00 -75.27 5.98
N ILE A 82 61.74 -76.31 6.33
CA ILE A 82 63.08 -76.61 5.82
C ILE A 82 63.00 -77.89 4.98
N LEU A 83 63.49 -77.83 3.74
CA LEU A 83 63.61 -78.98 2.84
C LEU A 83 65.02 -79.57 2.95
N VAL A 84 65.14 -80.83 3.35
CA VAL A 84 66.40 -81.58 3.44
C VAL A 84 66.42 -82.64 2.35
N GLN A 85 67.42 -82.60 1.45
CA GLN A 85 67.54 -83.52 0.31
C GLN A 85 68.91 -84.20 0.27
N TRP A 86 69.02 -85.33 -0.43
CA TRP A 86 70.25 -86.08 -0.62
C TRP A 86 70.17 -86.99 -1.87
N ASP A 87 71.30 -87.56 -2.29
CA ASP A 87 71.33 -88.47 -3.45
C ASP A 87 70.67 -89.83 -3.19
N ILE A 88 70.09 -90.42 -4.25
CA ILE A 88 69.41 -91.72 -4.18
C ILE A 88 70.44 -92.84 -3.83
N PRO A 89 70.20 -93.65 -2.78
CA PRO A 89 71.11 -94.73 -2.40
C PRO A 89 71.29 -95.77 -3.51
N THR A 90 72.53 -96.22 -3.72
CA THR A 90 72.92 -97.09 -4.85
C THR A 90 73.07 -98.57 -4.49
N PHE A 91 73.09 -98.89 -3.20
CA PHE A 91 73.04 -100.28 -2.70
C PHE A 91 71.62 -100.84 -2.83
N LYS A 92 71.46 -102.13 -3.16
CA LYS A 92 70.09 -102.69 -3.28
C LYS A 92 69.46 -102.87 -1.90
N GLY A 93 68.14 -102.95 -1.83
CA GLY A 93 67.46 -103.21 -0.56
C GLY A 93 67.55 -102.11 0.48
N TYR A 94 67.83 -100.88 0.06
CA TYR A 94 67.42 -99.70 0.79
C TYR A 94 65.96 -99.86 1.28
N ALA A 95 65.72 -99.50 2.54
CA ALA A 95 64.38 -99.40 3.10
C ALA A 95 63.98 -97.94 3.27
N HIS A 96 64.87 -97.15 3.90
CA HIS A 96 64.62 -95.76 4.24
C HIS A 96 65.91 -95.05 4.66
N ALA A 97 65.87 -93.73 4.60
CA ALA A 97 66.77 -92.85 5.33
C ALA A 97 66.14 -92.47 6.68
N GLU A 98 66.97 -92.30 7.69
CA GLU A 98 66.61 -91.65 8.95
C GLU A 98 67.16 -90.21 8.95
N VAL A 99 66.33 -89.23 9.26
CA VAL A 99 66.67 -87.81 9.37
C VAL A 99 66.64 -87.39 10.84
N TRP A 100 67.68 -86.69 11.26
CA TRP A 100 67.94 -86.27 12.63
C TRP A 100 68.20 -84.76 12.66
N ARG A 101 67.71 -84.05 13.69
CA ARG A 101 67.78 -82.58 13.80
C ARG A 101 68.19 -82.10 15.20
N ALA A 102 69.05 -81.09 15.26
CA ALA A 102 69.38 -80.32 16.47
C ALA A 102 69.24 -78.80 16.22
N PRO A 103 69.03 -77.97 17.25
CA PRO A 103 69.08 -76.50 17.11
C PRO A 103 70.52 -75.97 16.96
N ASP A 104 71.51 -76.73 17.44
CA ASP A 104 72.94 -76.43 17.38
C ASP A 104 73.73 -77.54 16.64
N ASN A 105 74.97 -77.26 16.25
CA ASN A 105 75.78 -78.18 15.43
C ASN A 105 76.44 -79.30 16.27
N ASN A 106 75.63 -80.08 16.97
CA ASN A 106 76.08 -81.14 17.86
C ASN A 106 75.14 -82.36 17.75
N PHE A 107 75.63 -83.47 17.18
CA PHE A 107 74.82 -84.67 16.99
C PHE A 107 74.31 -85.28 18.32
N SER A 108 74.97 -85.04 19.47
CA SER A 108 74.46 -85.50 20.77
C SER A 108 73.18 -84.81 21.24
N HIS A 109 72.82 -83.67 20.62
CA HIS A 109 71.52 -83.00 20.79
C HIS A 109 70.53 -83.34 19.65
N ALA A 110 70.95 -84.11 18.65
CA ALA A 110 70.10 -84.43 17.50
C ALA A 110 69.03 -85.45 17.87
N VAL A 111 67.77 -85.10 17.57
CA VAL A 111 66.62 -85.98 17.75
C VAL A 111 66.24 -86.56 16.39
N HIS A 112 65.93 -87.85 16.34
CA HIS A 112 65.35 -88.48 15.15
C HIS A 112 63.95 -87.91 14.89
N ILE A 113 63.79 -87.20 13.78
CA ILE A 113 62.54 -86.52 13.43
C ILE A 113 61.73 -87.25 12.36
N ALA A 114 62.37 -87.99 11.46
CA ALA A 114 61.67 -88.67 10.37
C ALA A 114 62.41 -89.87 9.80
N THR A 115 61.67 -90.92 9.47
CA THR A 115 62.10 -92.02 8.62
C THR A 115 61.39 -91.90 7.26
N THR A 116 62.12 -91.89 6.15
CA THR A 116 61.54 -91.73 4.80
C THR A 116 62.16 -92.68 3.77
N PRO A 117 61.36 -93.34 2.91
CA PRO A 117 61.85 -94.09 1.75
C PRO A 117 62.16 -93.20 0.54
N ALA A 118 61.94 -91.89 0.62
CA ALA A 118 62.35 -90.93 -0.40
C ALA A 118 63.80 -90.45 -0.18
N ASN A 119 64.35 -89.75 -1.16
CA ASN A 119 65.65 -89.07 -1.04
C ASN A 119 65.54 -87.58 -0.62
N VAL A 120 64.38 -87.20 -0.08
CA VAL A 120 64.06 -85.85 0.39
C VAL A 120 63.05 -85.92 1.55
N PHE A 121 63.14 -84.96 2.44
CA PHE A 121 62.25 -84.74 3.58
C PHE A 121 61.95 -83.24 3.74
N SER A 122 60.77 -82.89 4.24
CA SER A 122 60.39 -81.50 4.54
C SER A 122 59.94 -81.40 5.99
N ASP A 123 60.63 -80.56 6.74
CA ASP A 123 60.40 -80.31 8.16
C ASP A 123 59.66 -78.99 8.36
N VAL A 124 58.47 -79.03 8.98
CA VAL A 124 57.63 -77.84 9.17
C VAL A 124 57.99 -77.17 10.49
N VAL A 125 58.49 -75.92 10.40
CA VAL A 125 59.02 -75.14 11.53
C VAL A 125 58.56 -73.69 11.45
N SER A 126 58.52 -72.97 12.57
CA SER A 126 58.11 -71.56 12.60
C SER A 126 59.05 -70.66 11.78
N THR A 127 58.53 -69.52 11.31
CA THR A 127 59.31 -68.40 10.75
C THR A 127 60.53 -68.05 11.62
N GLY A 128 61.63 -67.63 11.00
CA GLY A 128 62.90 -67.26 11.65
C GLY A 128 63.75 -68.40 12.26
N SER A 129 63.19 -69.62 12.40
CA SER A 129 63.86 -70.76 13.05
C SER A 129 65.14 -71.23 12.34
N THR A 130 66.12 -71.70 13.12
CA THR A 130 67.43 -72.20 12.63
C THR A 130 67.72 -73.60 13.20
N PHE A 131 68.16 -74.53 12.35
CA PHE A 131 68.42 -75.94 12.72
C PHE A 131 69.56 -76.57 11.91
N TYR A 132 70.17 -77.63 12.46
CA TYR A 132 71.19 -78.47 11.84
C TYR A 132 70.66 -79.90 11.64
N TYR A 133 70.99 -80.53 10.50
CA TYR A 133 70.45 -81.84 10.09
C TYR A 133 71.53 -82.88 9.75
N TRP A 134 71.25 -84.14 10.10
CA TRP A 134 72.03 -85.32 9.75
C TRP A 134 71.11 -86.40 9.17
N VAL A 135 71.64 -87.21 8.25
CA VAL A 135 70.91 -88.28 7.57
C VAL A 135 71.75 -89.55 7.53
N ARG A 136 71.14 -90.73 7.70
CA ARG A 136 71.77 -92.04 7.43
C ARG A 136 70.83 -92.98 6.67
N PHE A 137 71.37 -93.99 5.98
CA PHE A 137 70.59 -95.03 5.29
C PHE A 137 70.43 -96.31 6.11
N VAL A 138 69.30 -97.00 5.91
CA VAL A 138 68.98 -98.30 6.53
C VAL A 138 68.47 -99.26 5.44
N ASN A 139 68.82 -100.54 5.53
CA ASN A 139 68.33 -101.58 4.60
C ASN A 139 67.05 -102.28 5.11
N LYS A 140 66.40 -103.08 4.24
CA LYS A 140 65.20 -103.88 4.63
C LYS A 140 65.51 -105.01 5.63
N ASN A 141 66.78 -105.28 5.93
CA ASN A 141 67.21 -106.15 7.04
C ASN A 141 67.44 -105.37 8.35
N ASN A 142 67.05 -104.09 8.40
CA ASN A 142 67.16 -103.16 9.53
C ASN A 142 68.60 -102.94 10.06
N ILE A 143 69.59 -103.04 9.16
CA ILE A 143 70.98 -102.64 9.41
C ILE A 143 71.13 -101.18 8.98
N ALA A 144 71.52 -100.31 9.91
CA ALA A 144 71.80 -98.90 9.66
C ALA A 144 73.26 -98.69 9.24
N GLY A 145 73.47 -97.83 8.25
CA GLY A 145 74.77 -97.31 7.84
C GLY A 145 75.21 -96.07 8.62
N PRO A 146 76.40 -95.53 8.31
CA PRO A 146 76.88 -94.27 8.86
C PRO A 146 76.02 -93.06 8.43
N TYR A 147 76.11 -91.98 9.21
CA TYR A 147 75.58 -90.67 8.87
C TYR A 147 76.41 -89.99 7.76
N ASN A 148 75.84 -88.97 7.13
CA ASN A 148 76.46 -88.22 6.03
C ASN A 148 77.79 -87.54 6.40
N ASP A 149 77.88 -86.98 7.61
CA ASP A 149 79.10 -86.38 8.17
C ASP A 149 78.97 -86.33 9.71
N VAL A 150 80.01 -85.92 10.42
CA VAL A 150 79.98 -85.64 11.87
C VAL A 150 79.28 -84.31 12.20
N ASN A 151 79.39 -83.32 11.31
CA ASN A 151 78.73 -82.03 11.43
C ASN A 151 77.39 -82.02 10.68
N GLY A 152 76.41 -81.31 11.21
CA GLY A 152 75.08 -81.19 10.61
C GLY A 152 75.03 -80.10 9.54
N VAL A 153 74.10 -80.28 8.59
CA VAL A 153 73.82 -79.30 7.53
C VAL A 153 72.88 -78.23 8.07
N LEU A 154 73.31 -76.96 8.03
CA LEU A 154 72.56 -75.82 8.54
C LEU A 154 71.46 -75.37 7.58
N ALA A 155 70.28 -75.05 8.12
CA ALA A 155 69.24 -74.27 7.43
C ALA A 155 68.49 -73.34 8.38
N GLN A 156 68.03 -72.21 7.86
CA GLN A 156 67.23 -71.20 8.57
C GLN A 156 66.04 -70.77 7.70
N THR A 157 64.85 -70.67 8.29
CA THR A 157 63.64 -70.14 7.62
C THR A 157 63.59 -68.61 7.67
N SER A 158 62.92 -68.00 6.68
CA SER A 158 62.77 -66.54 6.58
C SER A 158 62.09 -65.92 7.83
N PRO A 159 62.45 -64.68 8.22
CA PRO A 159 61.76 -63.93 9.28
C PRO A 159 60.27 -63.69 8.99
N ASP A 160 59.52 -63.29 10.02
CA ASP A 160 58.09 -62.99 9.86
C ASP A 160 57.85 -61.65 9.15
N ILE A 161 56.79 -61.58 8.36
CA ILE A 161 56.36 -60.35 7.66
C ILE A 161 55.57 -59.42 8.59
N GLY A 162 54.98 -59.94 9.67
CA GLY A 162 54.27 -59.12 10.66
C GLY A 162 55.18 -58.09 11.33
N GLU A 163 56.33 -58.55 11.85
CA GLU A 163 57.30 -57.67 12.55
C GLU A 163 57.84 -56.56 11.62
N ILE A 164 58.06 -56.87 10.34
CA ILE A 164 58.51 -55.91 9.31
C ILE A 164 57.42 -54.88 9.00
N ILE A 165 56.14 -55.26 9.02
CA ILE A 165 55.01 -54.33 8.83
C ILE A 165 54.86 -53.41 10.05
N ASP A 166 54.98 -53.93 11.27
CA ASP A 166 54.88 -53.14 12.50
C ASP A 166 56.06 -52.17 12.65
N GLU A 167 57.30 -52.59 12.34
CA GLU A 167 58.46 -51.70 12.32
C GLU A 167 58.28 -50.58 11.28
N LEU A 168 57.80 -50.91 10.07
CA LEU A 168 57.55 -49.90 9.02
C LEU A 168 56.41 -48.94 9.41
N ALA A 169 55.38 -49.42 10.13
CA ALA A 169 54.29 -48.60 10.63
C ALA A 169 54.74 -47.61 11.72
N GLU A 170 55.64 -48.03 12.61
CA GLU A 170 56.21 -47.15 13.65
C GLU A 170 57.23 -46.16 13.06
N GLN A 171 58.02 -46.56 12.05
CA GLN A 171 58.85 -45.65 11.26
C GLN A 171 58.01 -44.62 10.49
N LEU A 172 56.82 -44.99 9.97
CA LEU A 172 55.90 -44.01 9.39
C LEU A 172 55.35 -43.05 10.47
N ARG A 173 54.89 -43.55 11.62
CA ARG A 173 54.37 -42.72 12.73
C ARG A 173 55.37 -41.71 13.27
N SER A 174 56.64 -42.09 13.35
CA SER A 174 57.73 -41.23 13.83
C SER A 174 58.25 -40.24 12.78
N SER A 175 57.80 -40.33 11.52
CA SER A 175 58.25 -39.43 10.45
C SER A 175 57.68 -38.01 10.60
N THR A 176 58.50 -37.00 10.31
CA THR A 176 58.15 -35.58 10.48
C THR A 176 56.91 -35.19 9.66
N LEU A 177 56.76 -35.71 8.44
CA LEU A 177 55.59 -35.46 7.58
C LEU A 177 54.30 -36.01 8.19
N VAL A 178 54.34 -37.18 8.85
CA VAL A 178 53.16 -37.75 9.53
C VAL A 178 52.87 -36.99 10.82
N GLN A 179 53.88 -36.48 11.54
CA GLN A 179 53.68 -35.61 12.70
C GLN A 179 53.13 -34.23 12.30
N GLU A 180 53.56 -33.64 11.18
CA GLU A 180 53.00 -32.41 10.63
C GLU A 180 51.56 -32.60 10.12
N LEU A 181 51.26 -33.73 9.46
CA LEU A 181 49.89 -34.08 9.07
C LEU A 181 48.99 -34.35 10.28
N GLN A 182 49.46 -35.08 11.30
CA GLN A 182 48.70 -35.34 12.53
C GLN A 182 48.47 -34.04 13.30
N SER A 183 49.50 -33.20 13.46
CA SER A 183 49.35 -31.84 14.02
C SER A 183 48.37 -30.99 13.20
N GLY A 184 48.40 -31.07 11.86
CA GLY A 184 47.49 -30.36 10.97
C GLY A 184 46.06 -30.90 10.97
N ILE A 185 45.83 -32.11 11.45
CA ILE A 185 44.51 -32.73 11.69
C ILE A 185 44.01 -32.36 13.09
N ASP A 186 44.86 -32.43 14.11
CA ASP A 186 44.49 -32.11 15.50
C ASP A 186 44.33 -30.59 15.74
N THR A 187 44.89 -29.75 14.87
CA THR A 187 44.73 -28.28 14.90
C THR A 187 43.72 -27.72 13.88
N LYS A 188 42.97 -28.58 13.15
CA LYS A 188 41.89 -28.12 12.24
C LYS A 188 40.58 -28.89 12.41
N ALA A 189 39.48 -28.13 12.39
CA ALA A 189 38.19 -28.53 11.84
C ALA A 189 37.36 -29.64 12.52
N THR A 190 37.36 -29.77 13.86
CA THR A 190 36.32 -30.60 14.54
C THR A 190 35.70 -30.07 15.83
N LYS A 191 36.43 -29.45 16.78
CA LYS A 191 35.84 -28.97 18.05
C LYS A 191 35.76 -27.45 18.19
N GLN A 192 36.89 -26.73 18.15
CA GLN A 192 36.84 -25.26 18.22
C GLN A 192 36.10 -24.66 17.01
N GLU A 193 36.30 -25.21 15.81
CA GLU A 193 35.54 -24.78 14.62
C GLU A 193 34.06 -25.16 14.69
N LEU A 194 33.68 -26.23 15.40
CA LEU A 194 32.27 -26.59 15.63
C LEU A 194 31.64 -25.70 16.71
N GLU A 195 32.34 -25.38 17.79
CA GLU A 195 31.89 -24.46 18.84
C GLU A 195 31.83 -23.02 18.31
N ASN A 196 32.77 -22.61 17.46
CA ASN A 196 32.70 -21.36 16.71
C ASN A 196 31.53 -21.38 15.72
N ALA A 197 31.33 -22.45 14.94
CA ALA A 197 30.20 -22.56 14.03
C ALA A 197 28.86 -22.59 14.76
N GLN A 198 28.77 -23.20 15.94
CA GLN A 198 27.57 -23.18 16.81
C GLN A 198 27.35 -21.80 17.43
N THR A 199 28.41 -21.09 17.81
CA THR A 199 28.32 -19.70 18.30
C THR A 199 27.88 -18.77 17.18
N MET A 200 28.47 -18.88 15.99
CA MET A 200 28.08 -18.13 14.79
C MET A 200 26.67 -18.51 14.32
N LEU A 201 26.24 -19.76 14.45
CA LEU A 201 24.88 -20.19 14.14
C LEU A 201 23.87 -19.65 15.17
N SER A 202 24.22 -19.62 16.46
CA SER A 202 23.38 -19.02 17.51
C SER A 202 23.31 -17.50 17.38
N GLN A 203 24.40 -16.84 16.98
CA GLN A 203 24.42 -15.41 16.65
C GLN A 203 23.67 -15.13 15.35
N ALA A 204 23.73 -16.03 14.36
CA ALA A 204 22.93 -15.93 13.15
C ALA A 204 21.43 -16.14 13.45
N ASP A 205 21.07 -17.05 14.36
CA ASP A 205 19.69 -17.21 14.85
C ASP A 205 19.22 -16.00 15.65
N GLU A 206 20.06 -15.40 16.52
CA GLU A 206 19.73 -14.15 17.20
C GLU A 206 19.57 -12.98 16.22
N VAL A 207 20.43 -12.88 15.20
CA VAL A 207 20.34 -11.85 14.14
C VAL A 207 19.15 -12.11 13.21
N LEU A 208 18.84 -13.35 12.86
CA LEU A 208 17.60 -13.70 12.14
C LEU A 208 16.38 -13.39 12.99
N GLN A 209 16.38 -13.72 14.28
CA GLN A 209 15.23 -13.50 15.15
C GLN A 209 15.03 -12.00 15.40
N ALA A 210 16.09 -11.24 15.63
CA ALA A 210 16.05 -9.78 15.69
C ALA A 210 15.60 -9.16 14.36
N GLY A 211 16.08 -9.66 13.22
CA GLY A 211 15.64 -9.22 11.89
C GLY A 211 14.18 -9.59 11.59
N ILE A 212 13.71 -10.75 12.05
CA ILE A 212 12.32 -11.20 11.98
C ILE A 212 11.43 -10.34 12.88
N ASP A 213 11.87 -10.00 14.08
CA ASP A 213 11.10 -9.17 15.01
C ASP A 213 11.11 -7.69 14.62
N GLN A 214 12.20 -7.19 14.04
CA GLN A 214 12.24 -5.92 13.31
C GLN A 214 11.27 -5.95 12.12
N THR A 215 11.28 -7.00 11.29
CA THR A 215 10.35 -7.14 10.16
C THR A 215 8.89 -7.22 10.63
N LYS A 216 8.61 -7.87 11.76
CA LYS A 216 7.27 -7.87 12.39
C LYS A 216 6.88 -6.48 12.90
N GLN A 217 7.83 -5.73 13.46
CA GLN A 217 7.60 -4.37 13.93
C GLN A 217 7.34 -3.43 12.75
N GLU A 218 8.19 -3.46 11.73
CA GLU A 218 7.99 -2.73 10.46
C GLU A 218 6.67 -3.12 9.77
N LEU A 219 6.25 -4.39 9.83
CA LEU A 219 4.95 -4.84 9.33
C LEU A 219 3.78 -4.35 10.21
N ALA A 220 3.95 -4.28 11.53
CA ALA A 220 2.95 -3.73 12.45
C ALA A 220 2.83 -2.21 12.32
N ASP A 221 3.93 -1.51 12.08
CA ASP A 221 3.98 -0.07 11.83
C ASP A 221 3.43 0.26 10.44
N ALA A 222 3.77 -0.52 9.40
CA ALA A 222 3.17 -0.41 8.08
C ALA A 222 1.65 -0.71 8.09
N LYS A 223 1.21 -1.69 8.88
CA LYS A 223 -0.22 -1.97 9.10
C LYS A 223 -0.91 -0.84 9.86
N SER A 224 -0.26 -0.26 10.86
CA SER A 224 -0.77 0.90 11.61
C SER A 224 -0.81 2.17 10.75
N ALA A 225 0.16 2.33 9.84
CA ALA A 225 0.18 3.41 8.84
C ALA A 225 -0.89 3.20 7.77
N LEU A 226 -1.18 1.95 7.36
CA LEU A 226 -2.27 1.64 6.44
C LEU A 226 -3.64 1.87 7.08
N GLU A 227 -3.84 1.48 8.35
CA GLU A 227 -5.06 1.78 9.11
C GLU A 227 -5.24 3.30 9.35
N GLN A 228 -4.15 4.04 9.59
CA GLN A 228 -4.20 5.50 9.62
C GLN A 228 -4.46 6.12 8.24
N ALA A 229 -3.91 5.57 7.16
CA ALA A 229 -4.15 6.04 5.80
C ALA A 229 -5.61 5.79 5.37
N ASP A 230 -6.20 4.64 5.71
CA ASP A 230 -7.60 4.32 5.45
C ASP A 230 -8.55 5.16 6.32
N ALA A 231 -8.20 5.42 7.58
CA ALA A 231 -8.94 6.36 8.43
C ALA A 231 -8.86 7.81 7.91
N THR A 232 -7.68 8.24 7.43
CA THR A 232 -7.46 9.56 6.83
C THR A 232 -8.20 9.69 5.50
N LEU A 233 -8.18 8.65 4.66
CA LEU A 233 -8.92 8.59 3.40
C LEU A 233 -10.43 8.57 3.64
N SER A 234 -10.89 7.87 4.67
CA SER A 234 -12.29 7.87 5.11
C SER A 234 -12.74 9.23 5.65
N GLN A 235 -11.88 9.93 6.42
CA GLN A 235 -12.13 11.31 6.83
C GLN A 235 -12.10 12.29 5.65
N ALA A 236 -11.19 12.10 4.69
CA ALA A 236 -11.13 12.92 3.48
C ALA A 236 -12.35 12.70 2.58
N LEU A 237 -12.84 11.46 2.44
CA LEU A 237 -14.09 11.12 1.75
C LEU A 237 -15.31 11.69 2.47
N ALA A 238 -15.38 11.55 3.80
CA ALA A 238 -16.45 12.13 4.59
C ALA A 238 -16.46 13.66 4.49
N GLY A 239 -15.30 14.32 4.64
CA GLY A 239 -15.14 15.77 4.48
C GLY A 239 -15.44 16.26 3.06
N THR A 240 -15.04 15.51 2.02
CA THR A 240 -15.38 15.82 0.62
C THR A 240 -16.87 15.65 0.36
N ASN A 241 -17.51 14.65 0.95
CA ASN A 241 -18.95 14.43 0.81
C ASN A 241 -19.77 15.46 1.59
N THR A 242 -19.32 15.86 2.79
CA THR A 242 -19.88 17.01 3.52
C THR A 242 -19.73 18.29 2.71
N ALA A 243 -18.53 18.60 2.20
CA ALA A 243 -18.29 19.77 1.35
C ALA A 243 -19.09 19.72 0.04
N LEU A 244 -19.41 18.52 -0.49
CA LEU A 244 -20.28 18.34 -1.65
C LEU A 244 -21.75 18.62 -1.32
N GLU A 245 -22.27 18.14 -0.19
CA GLU A 245 -23.64 18.50 0.24
C GLU A 245 -23.74 19.97 0.66
N GLU A 246 -22.74 20.52 1.33
CA GLU A 246 -22.62 21.95 1.62
C GLU A 246 -22.57 22.77 0.33
N ALA A 247 -21.81 22.35 -0.69
CA ALA A 247 -21.77 23.02 -2.00
C ALA A 247 -23.09 22.88 -2.76
N LYS A 248 -23.82 21.76 -2.63
CA LYS A 248 -25.18 21.61 -3.19
C LYS A 248 -26.19 22.51 -2.47
N SER A 249 -26.15 22.57 -1.14
CA SER A 249 -27.00 23.48 -0.35
C SER A 249 -26.67 24.94 -0.61
N ALA A 250 -25.38 25.29 -0.75
CA ALA A 250 -24.94 26.63 -1.12
C ALA A 250 -25.32 26.98 -2.57
N LEU A 251 -25.29 26.03 -3.50
CA LEU A 251 -25.76 26.24 -4.88
C LEU A 251 -27.28 26.39 -4.93
N ALA A 252 -28.04 25.58 -4.19
CA ALA A 252 -29.49 25.71 -4.09
C ALA A 252 -29.92 27.01 -3.40
N GLN A 253 -29.19 27.43 -2.35
CA GLN A 253 -29.41 28.73 -1.73
C GLN A 253 -28.99 29.87 -2.66
N ALA A 254 -27.90 29.73 -3.42
CA ALA A 254 -27.48 30.72 -4.41
C ALA A 254 -28.47 30.83 -5.59
N ASP A 255 -29.15 29.75 -5.97
CA ASP A 255 -30.22 29.76 -6.98
C ASP A 255 -31.46 30.48 -6.42
N VAL A 256 -31.86 30.19 -5.18
CA VAL A 256 -32.92 30.92 -4.46
C VAL A 256 -32.57 32.40 -4.24
N ASP A 257 -31.34 32.71 -3.87
CA ASP A 257 -30.84 34.08 -3.66
C ASP A 257 -30.69 34.81 -4.99
N LEU A 258 -30.36 34.11 -6.09
CA LEU A 258 -30.32 34.67 -7.44
C LEU A 258 -31.73 34.96 -7.95
N ASP A 259 -32.70 34.08 -7.70
CA ASP A 259 -34.11 34.31 -8.06
C ASP A 259 -34.71 35.43 -7.21
N LEU A 260 -34.40 35.47 -5.90
CA LEU A 260 -34.76 36.58 -5.01
C LEU A 260 -34.06 37.88 -5.43
N ALA A 261 -32.79 37.83 -5.86
CA ALA A 261 -32.06 38.98 -6.38
C ALA A 261 -32.56 39.43 -7.75
N LEU A 262 -33.00 38.53 -8.63
CA LEU A 262 -33.65 38.89 -9.89
C LEU A 262 -35.02 39.53 -9.65
N ASN A 263 -35.81 39.00 -8.72
CA ASN A 263 -37.10 39.58 -8.36
C ASN A 263 -36.94 40.94 -7.66
N ASN A 264 -36.02 41.06 -6.70
CA ASN A 264 -35.67 42.33 -6.05
C ASN A 264 -35.06 43.32 -7.04
N ALA A 265 -34.15 42.89 -7.92
CA ALA A 265 -33.58 43.75 -8.96
C ALA A 265 -34.64 44.13 -10.00
N LYS A 266 -35.62 43.27 -10.29
CA LYS A 266 -36.76 43.62 -11.14
C LYS A 266 -37.68 44.64 -10.45
N GLU A 267 -38.03 44.46 -9.19
CA GLU A 267 -38.87 45.42 -8.45
C GLU A 267 -38.14 46.75 -8.25
N VAL A 268 -36.82 46.73 -8.03
CA VAL A 268 -35.95 47.91 -8.02
C VAL A 268 -35.81 48.52 -9.42
N ILE A 269 -35.73 47.75 -10.51
CA ILE A 269 -35.67 48.29 -11.88
C ILE A 269 -37.02 48.85 -12.31
N ASP A 270 -38.14 48.22 -12.01
CA ASP A 270 -39.48 48.74 -12.28
C ASP A 270 -39.75 50.00 -11.42
N GLY A 271 -39.32 49.98 -10.15
CA GLY A 271 -39.41 51.10 -9.22
C GLY A 271 -38.47 52.27 -9.54
N GLU A 272 -37.25 51.98 -9.98
CA GLU A 272 -36.31 52.99 -10.47
C GLU A 272 -36.68 53.46 -11.89
N LEU A 273 -37.32 52.66 -12.74
CA LEU A 273 -37.92 53.17 -13.98
C LEU A 273 -39.05 54.15 -13.66
N ALA A 274 -39.94 53.82 -12.71
CA ALA A 274 -40.97 54.74 -12.24
C ALA A 274 -40.38 56.01 -11.60
N ARG A 275 -39.28 55.90 -10.84
CA ARG A 275 -38.54 57.04 -10.26
C ARG A 275 -37.71 57.81 -11.28
N ILE A 276 -37.22 57.19 -12.34
CA ILE A 276 -36.50 57.83 -13.45
C ILE A 276 -37.49 58.51 -14.40
N GLU A 277 -38.72 58.01 -14.54
CA GLU A 277 -39.76 58.64 -15.36
C GLU A 277 -40.41 59.83 -14.62
N ALA A 278 -40.80 59.65 -13.34
CA ALA A 278 -41.14 60.77 -12.47
C ALA A 278 -39.94 61.70 -12.22
N GLY A 279 -38.74 61.14 -12.22
CA GLY A 279 -37.46 61.82 -12.09
C GLY A 279 -37.15 62.67 -13.31
N TYR A 280 -37.39 62.22 -14.53
CA TYR A 280 -37.24 63.02 -15.74
C TYR A 280 -38.24 64.18 -15.75
N GLN A 281 -39.50 63.91 -15.42
CA GLN A 281 -40.53 64.96 -15.37
C GLN A 281 -40.24 66.01 -14.28
N SER A 282 -39.74 65.60 -13.11
CA SER A 282 -39.37 66.52 -12.03
C SER A 282 -37.98 67.15 -12.20
N ALA A 283 -37.03 66.49 -12.87
CA ALA A 283 -35.70 67.01 -13.16
C ALA A 283 -35.65 67.91 -14.39
N ASP A 284 -36.53 67.75 -15.38
CA ASP A 284 -36.69 68.73 -16.46
C ASP A 284 -37.26 70.04 -15.88
N ALA A 285 -38.33 69.93 -15.07
CA ALA A 285 -38.88 71.05 -14.30
C ALA A 285 -37.86 71.68 -13.33
N SER A 286 -37.05 70.86 -12.65
CA SER A 286 -36.04 71.34 -11.70
C SER A 286 -34.75 71.82 -12.35
N ALA A 287 -34.36 71.33 -13.53
CA ALA A 287 -33.25 71.85 -14.31
C ALA A 287 -33.62 73.23 -14.87
N TYR A 288 -34.85 73.39 -15.36
CA TYR A 288 -35.37 74.70 -15.78
C TYR A 288 -35.39 75.71 -14.63
N ALA A 289 -35.67 75.27 -13.39
CA ALA A 289 -35.53 76.10 -12.19
C ALA A 289 -34.06 76.34 -11.78
N ASN A 290 -33.22 75.30 -11.76
CA ASN A 290 -31.84 75.34 -11.29
C ASN A 290 -30.91 76.10 -12.24
N ILE A 291 -31.11 76.04 -13.56
CA ILE A 291 -30.37 76.90 -14.51
C ILE A 291 -30.63 78.36 -14.16
N LYS A 292 -31.90 78.73 -13.95
CA LYS A 292 -32.33 80.08 -13.53
C LYS A 292 -31.79 80.51 -12.16
N GLN A 293 -31.55 79.54 -11.28
CA GLN A 293 -31.01 79.77 -9.94
C GLN A 293 -29.46 79.81 -9.94
N LEU A 294 -28.81 79.07 -10.84
CA LEU A 294 -27.37 79.11 -11.09
C LEU A 294 -26.96 80.40 -11.81
N GLU A 295 -27.75 80.91 -12.76
CA GLU A 295 -27.58 82.25 -13.33
C GLU A 295 -27.50 83.33 -12.24
N LYS A 296 -28.38 83.22 -11.22
CA LYS A 296 -28.39 84.12 -10.05
C LYS A 296 -27.17 83.90 -9.15
N VAL A 297 -26.84 82.66 -8.80
CA VAL A 297 -25.71 82.33 -7.91
C VAL A 297 -24.36 82.67 -8.56
N LEU A 298 -24.22 82.54 -9.88
CA LEU A 298 -23.02 82.94 -10.62
C LEU A 298 -22.81 84.47 -10.56
N ALA A 299 -23.90 85.25 -10.65
CA ALA A 299 -23.86 86.70 -10.49
C ALA A 299 -23.50 87.15 -9.05
N ASP A 300 -23.98 86.45 -8.02
CA ASP A 300 -23.64 86.77 -6.62
C ASP A 300 -22.25 86.26 -6.20
N THR A 301 -21.82 85.08 -6.67
CA THR A 301 -20.46 84.55 -6.44
C THR A 301 -19.39 85.47 -7.02
N SER A 302 -19.67 86.09 -8.17
CA SER A 302 -18.78 87.08 -8.80
C SER A 302 -18.55 88.34 -7.93
N LYS A 303 -19.46 88.66 -7.00
CA LYS A 303 -19.25 89.74 -6.01
C LYS A 303 -18.39 89.28 -4.83
N VAL A 304 -18.60 88.06 -4.34
CA VAL A 304 -17.89 87.53 -3.16
C VAL A 304 -16.40 87.34 -3.45
N LEU A 305 -16.06 86.81 -4.64
CA LEU A 305 -14.66 86.60 -5.03
C LEU A 305 -13.88 87.93 -5.10
N ALA A 306 -14.52 89.02 -5.52
CA ALA A 306 -13.93 90.36 -5.52
C ALA A 306 -13.63 90.90 -4.10
N MET A 307 -14.46 90.54 -3.10
CA MET A 307 -14.21 90.93 -1.71
C MET A 307 -13.03 90.16 -1.09
N GLN A 308 -12.88 88.87 -1.39
CA GLN A 308 -11.80 88.04 -0.82
C GLN A 308 -10.41 88.45 -1.35
N VAL A 309 -10.30 88.79 -2.64
CA VAL A 309 -9.05 89.34 -3.22
C VAL A 309 -8.65 90.67 -2.55
N SER A 310 -9.63 91.50 -2.16
CA SER A 310 -9.36 92.75 -1.44
C SER A 310 -8.88 92.54 0.00
N GLN A 311 -9.15 91.40 0.62
CA GLN A 311 -8.70 91.09 1.99
C GLN A 311 -7.30 90.47 2.01
N LEU A 312 -6.95 89.64 1.02
CA LEU A 312 -5.64 88.99 0.95
C LEU A 312 -4.50 90.01 0.76
N ASN A 313 -4.71 91.03 -0.09
CA ASN A 313 -3.73 92.10 -0.32
C ASN A 313 -3.47 92.98 0.92
N ALA A 314 -4.40 93.04 1.88
CA ALA A 314 -4.22 93.84 3.10
C ALA A 314 -3.26 93.17 4.10
N ALA A 315 -3.26 91.82 4.17
CA ALA A 315 -2.43 91.07 5.12
C ALA A 315 -0.94 91.08 4.75
N TYR A 316 -0.62 91.01 3.45
CA TYR A 316 0.77 90.92 2.97
C TYR A 316 1.60 92.20 3.24
N ALA A 317 0.95 93.36 3.36
CA ALA A 317 1.60 94.65 3.54
C ALA A 317 2.15 94.87 4.97
N THR A 318 1.63 94.17 5.99
CA THR A 318 1.97 94.42 7.40
C THR A 318 3.24 93.71 7.86
N GLN A 319 3.68 92.65 7.15
CA GLN A 319 4.76 91.78 7.63
C GLN A 319 6.17 92.31 7.32
N ASN A 320 6.43 92.80 6.10
CA ASN A 320 7.77 93.29 5.72
C ASN A 320 8.24 94.52 6.52
N ALA A 321 7.30 95.40 6.92
CA ALA A 321 7.63 96.67 7.57
C ALA A 321 8.30 96.53 8.96
N ALA A 322 8.27 95.33 9.56
CA ALA A 322 8.92 95.06 10.84
C ALA A 322 10.42 94.72 10.71
N GLN A 323 10.87 94.21 9.56
CA GLN A 323 12.22 93.66 9.39
C GLN A 323 13.29 94.74 9.19
N ASP A 324 12.95 95.83 8.48
CA ASP A 324 13.92 96.87 8.07
C ASP A 324 14.31 97.84 9.21
N ALA A 325 13.54 97.88 10.30
CA ALA A 325 13.72 98.86 11.38
C ALA A 325 14.92 98.56 12.30
N GLU A 326 15.30 97.29 12.45
CA GLU A 326 16.30 96.85 13.43
C GLU A 326 17.74 97.05 12.94
N THR A 327 17.99 96.80 11.64
CA THR A 327 19.30 96.90 10.98
C THR A 327 19.88 98.32 11.00
N ALA A 328 19.03 99.36 11.05
CA ALA A 328 19.46 100.76 10.95
C ALA A 328 20.12 101.30 12.24
N ALA A 329 19.81 100.73 13.41
CA ALA A 329 20.24 101.29 14.70
C ALA A 329 21.75 101.11 14.97
N GLN A 330 22.31 99.96 14.59
CA GLN A 330 23.64 99.51 15.01
C GLN A 330 24.80 100.33 14.41
N ILE A 331 24.57 101.01 13.27
CA ILE A 331 25.61 101.74 12.51
C ILE A 331 26.00 103.09 13.16
N THR A 332 25.21 103.59 14.12
CA THR A 332 25.39 104.96 14.67
C THR A 332 26.50 105.06 15.73
N GLU A 333 26.62 104.09 16.65
CA GLU A 333 27.51 104.21 17.82
C GLU A 333 29.01 104.15 17.44
N ALA A 334 29.37 103.40 16.40
CA ALA A 334 30.76 103.18 16.00
C ALA A 334 31.54 104.46 15.63
N LYS A 335 30.85 105.57 15.33
CA LYS A 335 31.49 106.85 14.96
C LYS A 335 31.97 107.69 16.15
N ARG A 336 31.59 107.35 17.39
CA ARG A 336 31.88 108.17 18.58
C ARG A 336 33.31 107.99 19.12
N VAL A 337 33.92 106.82 18.92
CA VAL A 337 35.15 106.39 19.62
C VAL A 337 36.43 107.03 19.06
N LEU A 338 36.41 107.58 17.84
CA LEU A 338 37.63 108.04 17.15
C LEU A 338 38.18 109.41 17.62
N ALA A 339 37.50 110.10 18.55
CA ALA A 339 37.79 111.50 18.89
C ALA A 339 38.77 111.69 20.07
N ASP A 340 38.93 110.70 20.95
CA ASP A 340 39.61 110.88 22.24
C ASP A 340 41.16 110.75 22.15
N ALA A 341 41.71 110.39 20.99
CA ALA A 341 43.12 109.96 20.86
C ALA A 341 44.16 111.09 20.72
N ASP A 342 43.80 112.26 20.17
CA ASP A 342 44.76 113.29 19.74
C ASP A 342 45.44 114.07 20.90
N GLN A 343 44.92 114.00 22.13
CA GLN A 343 45.33 114.91 23.21
C GLN A 343 46.64 114.53 23.93
N ALA A 344 47.18 113.32 23.74
CA ALA A 344 48.24 112.77 24.60
C ALA A 344 49.70 113.18 24.28
N LEU A 345 49.95 113.93 23.20
CA LEU A 345 51.28 113.99 22.56
C LEU A 345 52.27 115.05 23.12
N ALA A 346 51.94 115.77 24.20
CA ALA A 346 52.51 117.11 24.45
C ALA A 346 53.68 117.26 25.46
N GLU A 347 53.91 116.35 26.42
CA GLU A 347 54.53 116.74 27.70
C GLU A 347 56.04 116.42 27.92
N ILE A 348 56.72 115.67 27.03
CA ILE A 348 57.94 114.90 27.39
C ILE A 348 59.30 115.65 27.38
N VAL A 349 59.43 116.82 26.77
CA VAL A 349 60.70 117.23 26.10
C VAL A 349 61.79 117.93 26.97
N ALA A 350 61.56 118.28 28.24
CA ALA A 350 62.21 119.47 28.86
C ALA A 350 63.42 119.30 29.83
N GLY A 351 64.10 118.15 29.96
CA GLY A 351 64.76 117.79 31.24
C GLY A 351 66.30 117.69 31.43
N LEU A 352 67.18 118.00 30.47
CA LEU A 352 68.48 117.27 30.34
C LEU A 352 69.84 118.00 30.54
N GLU A 353 69.91 119.23 31.04
CA GLU A 353 71.06 120.16 30.78
C GLU A 353 72.50 119.78 31.25
N ALA A 354 72.94 120.11 32.48
CA ALA A 354 74.35 120.50 32.70
C ALA A 354 75.04 120.04 34.01
N SER A 355 76.37 119.82 33.93
CA SER A 355 77.34 119.67 35.06
C SER A 355 78.79 119.84 34.55
N MET A 356 79.81 119.96 35.43
CA MET A 356 81.23 120.04 35.00
C MET A 356 82.29 119.53 36.04
N ASN A 357 83.29 120.34 36.42
CA ASN A 357 84.58 119.92 37.05
C ASN A 357 84.83 120.60 38.43
N VAL A 358 85.76 120.04 39.22
CA VAL A 358 86.04 120.39 40.63
C VAL A 358 87.56 120.47 40.96
N ASN A 359 88.45 119.88 40.16
CA ASN A 359 89.41 118.92 40.73
C ASN A 359 90.85 119.34 41.13
N ASP A 360 91.46 120.42 40.63
CA ASP A 360 92.91 120.35 40.33
C ASP A 360 93.96 120.67 41.43
N GLU A 361 93.68 121.43 42.51
CA GLU A 361 94.75 122.00 43.37
C GLU A 361 95.53 121.00 44.28
N VAL A 362 95.10 119.75 44.39
CA VAL A 362 95.41 118.84 45.53
C VAL A 362 96.83 118.20 45.51
N LEU A 363 97.66 118.46 44.49
CA LEU A 363 98.73 117.52 44.13
C LEU A 363 100.06 117.63 44.93
N ASN A 364 100.62 118.83 45.09
CA ASN A 364 102.05 118.99 45.40
C ASN A 364 102.48 118.68 46.86
N ALA A 365 101.59 118.83 47.85
CA ALA A 365 101.93 118.59 49.26
C ALA A 365 102.28 117.12 49.58
N LYS A 366 101.96 116.19 48.66
CA LYS A 366 102.10 114.74 48.85
C LYS A 366 103.54 114.25 48.83
N ILE A 367 104.46 114.96 48.18
CA ILE A 367 105.81 114.47 47.85
C ILE A 367 106.70 114.32 49.10
N SER A 368 106.83 115.36 49.94
CA SER A 368 107.70 115.31 51.13
C SER A 368 107.23 114.34 52.21
N THR A 369 105.95 113.95 52.19
CA THR A 369 105.40 112.91 53.10
C THR A 369 105.85 111.51 52.68
N LEU A 370 106.16 111.32 51.40
CA LEU A 370 106.39 110.01 50.79
C LEU A 370 107.71 109.37 51.26
N GLU A 371 108.79 110.16 51.31
CA GLU A 371 110.14 109.67 51.64
C GLU A 371 110.24 109.08 53.05
N GLN A 372 109.64 109.76 54.05
CA GLN A 372 109.58 109.27 55.42
C GLN A 372 108.65 108.05 55.58
N THR A 373 107.74 107.83 54.63
CA THR A 373 106.81 106.68 54.62
C THR A 373 107.50 105.39 54.14
N VAL A 374 108.41 105.47 53.17
CA VAL A 374 109.08 104.28 52.57
C VAL A 374 109.79 103.43 53.62
N VAL A 375 110.60 104.03 54.50
CA VAL A 375 111.37 103.32 55.53
C VAL A 375 110.47 102.52 56.48
N ASN A 376 109.30 103.07 56.83
CA ASN A 376 108.32 102.38 57.68
C ASN A 376 107.59 101.26 56.91
N VAL A 377 107.38 101.45 55.60
CA VAL A 377 106.78 100.43 54.72
C VAL A 377 107.70 99.22 54.55
N GLU A 378 109.02 99.40 54.40
CA GLU A 378 109.96 98.28 54.25
C GLU A 378 109.96 97.35 55.48
N GLY A 379 109.97 97.92 56.69
CA GLY A 379 109.84 97.14 57.93
C GLY A 379 108.50 96.40 58.04
N ALA A 380 107.39 97.09 57.73
CA ALA A 380 106.05 96.48 57.75
C ALA A 380 105.86 95.39 56.67
N LEU A 381 106.50 95.54 55.51
CA LEU A 381 106.46 94.56 54.42
C LEU A 381 107.19 93.27 54.79
N SER A 382 108.33 93.37 55.48
CA SER A 382 109.09 92.20 55.95
C SER A 382 108.30 91.34 56.94
N GLN A 383 107.57 91.97 57.88
CA GLN A 383 106.66 91.23 58.77
C GLN A 383 105.52 90.56 57.99
N ARG A 384 104.85 91.31 57.08
CA ARG A 384 103.74 90.76 56.26
C ARG A 384 104.17 89.58 55.39
N ILE A 385 105.40 89.56 54.87
CA ILE A 385 105.94 88.42 54.12
C ILE A 385 106.07 87.18 55.04
N THR A 386 106.50 87.37 56.29
CA THR A 386 106.62 86.30 57.29
C THR A 386 105.24 85.73 57.66
N ASP A 387 104.25 86.61 57.87
CA ASP A 387 102.88 86.22 58.22
C ASP A 387 102.19 85.46 57.07
N ILE A 388 102.45 85.86 55.81
CA ILE A 388 101.91 85.21 54.61
C ILE A 388 102.54 83.83 54.39
N ASP A 389 103.85 83.68 54.59
CA ASP A 389 104.55 82.38 54.49
C ASP A 389 104.01 81.37 55.54
N ALA A 390 103.73 81.83 56.76
CA ALA A 390 103.06 81.03 57.78
C ALA A 390 101.63 80.63 57.37
N ALA A 391 100.82 81.58 56.90
CA ALA A 391 99.44 81.34 56.48
C ALA A 391 99.36 80.35 55.28
N TYR A 392 100.28 80.48 54.32
CA TYR A 392 100.35 79.58 53.16
C TYR A 392 100.68 78.14 53.59
N LYS A 393 101.62 77.96 54.52
CA LYS A 393 101.98 76.63 55.05
C LYS A 393 100.85 75.96 55.83
N SER A 394 100.04 76.73 56.59
CA SER A 394 98.83 76.17 57.22
C SER A 394 97.78 75.74 56.19
N ALA A 395 97.53 76.57 55.17
CA ALA A 395 96.55 76.26 54.13
C ALA A 395 96.96 75.07 53.25
N ASP A 396 98.25 74.91 52.96
CA ASP A 396 98.79 73.75 52.24
C ASP A 396 98.59 72.45 53.05
N VAL A 397 98.86 72.45 54.35
CA VAL A 397 98.61 71.29 55.23
C VAL A 397 97.12 70.93 55.29
N GLU A 398 96.24 71.92 55.42
CA GLU A 398 94.77 71.71 55.47
C GLU A 398 94.22 71.23 54.11
N THR A 399 94.76 71.71 53.00
CA THR A 399 94.40 71.28 51.64
C THR A 399 94.85 69.84 51.38
N ASN A 400 96.09 69.48 51.75
CA ASN A 400 96.58 68.10 51.59
C ASN A 400 95.84 67.10 52.49
N ALA A 401 95.49 67.48 53.72
CA ALA A 401 94.64 66.65 54.59
C ALA A 401 93.23 66.42 53.99
N SER A 402 92.65 67.46 53.39
CA SER A 402 91.37 67.37 52.69
C SER A 402 91.45 66.49 51.44
N LEU A 403 92.56 66.57 50.70
CA LEU A 403 92.82 65.76 49.51
C LEU A 403 92.89 64.26 49.86
N SER A 404 93.67 63.87 50.87
CA SER A 404 93.74 62.44 51.25
C SER A 404 92.46 61.90 51.88
N SER A 405 91.63 62.75 52.49
CA SER A 405 90.27 62.34 52.89
C SER A 405 89.37 62.04 51.67
N LEU A 406 89.54 62.79 50.58
CA LEU A 406 88.83 62.54 49.32
C LEU A 406 89.37 61.28 48.60
N GLU A 407 90.68 61.07 48.59
CA GLU A 407 91.32 59.86 48.03
C GLU A 407 90.81 58.60 48.72
N GLN A 408 90.74 58.57 50.06
CA GLN A 408 90.16 57.46 50.82
C GLN A 408 88.67 57.26 50.46
N THR A 409 87.88 58.33 50.40
CA THR A 409 86.45 58.27 50.06
C THR A 409 86.22 57.70 48.65
N VAL A 410 87.10 57.99 47.69
CA VAL A 410 87.04 57.41 46.34
C VAL A 410 87.45 55.93 46.34
N ALA A 411 88.45 55.55 47.13
CA ALA A 411 88.85 54.15 47.28
C ALA A 411 87.72 53.28 47.88
N ASP A 412 87.09 53.75 48.96
CA ASP A 412 85.99 53.05 49.63
C ASP A 412 84.76 52.89 48.71
N ASN A 413 84.42 53.94 47.94
CA ASN A 413 83.35 53.87 46.95
C ASN A 413 83.65 52.90 45.80
N ASN A 414 84.90 52.85 45.31
CA ASN A 414 85.31 51.89 44.29
C ASN A 414 85.23 50.44 44.80
N GLN A 415 85.60 50.19 46.06
CA GLN A 415 85.45 48.88 46.68
C GLN A 415 83.97 48.48 46.82
N ALA A 416 83.11 49.39 47.29
CA ALA A 416 81.68 49.15 47.40
C ALA A 416 81.01 48.93 46.03
N MET A 417 81.48 49.62 44.99
CA MET A 417 81.00 49.44 43.61
C MET A 417 81.44 48.09 43.03
N SER A 418 82.67 47.63 43.29
CA SER A 418 83.12 46.28 42.92
C SER A 418 82.25 45.21 43.57
N GLN A 419 82.03 45.30 44.89
CA GLN A 419 81.18 44.34 45.62
C GLN A 419 79.74 44.28 45.09
N ARG A 420 79.19 45.42 44.62
CA ARG A 420 77.89 45.45 43.95
C ARG A 420 77.91 44.77 42.58
N VAL A 421 78.98 44.95 41.79
CA VAL A 421 79.15 44.26 40.50
C VAL A 421 79.26 42.75 40.71
N ASP A 422 80.09 42.30 41.66
CA ASP A 422 80.26 40.88 42.00
C ASP A 422 78.93 40.25 42.45
N SER A 423 78.14 40.97 43.26
CA SER A 423 76.82 40.51 43.71
C SER A 423 75.78 40.45 42.58
N ILE A 424 75.84 41.34 41.59
CA ILE A 424 74.95 41.33 40.42
C ILE A 424 75.32 40.20 39.46
N ASP A 425 76.61 39.96 39.22
CA ASP A 425 77.11 38.84 38.41
C ASP A 425 76.74 37.47 39.04
N ALA A 426 76.84 37.34 40.36
CA ALA A 426 76.38 36.16 41.08
C ALA A 426 74.86 35.94 40.97
N ALA A 427 74.06 37.00 41.11
CA ALA A 427 72.60 36.92 40.97
C ALA A 427 72.19 36.56 39.52
N PHE A 428 72.85 37.14 38.52
CA PHE A 428 72.59 36.84 37.11
C PHE A 428 72.91 35.37 36.78
N LYS A 429 74.03 34.84 37.27
CA LYS A 429 74.41 33.42 37.09
C LYS A 429 73.45 32.45 37.77
N ALA A 430 72.88 32.83 38.93
CA ALA A 430 71.85 32.03 39.59
C ALA A 430 70.55 32.00 38.76
N ALA A 431 70.08 33.16 38.28
CA ALA A 431 68.89 33.26 37.46
C ALA A 431 69.02 32.55 36.10
N ASP A 432 70.20 32.63 35.46
CA ASP A 432 70.50 31.89 34.23
C ASP A 432 70.43 30.37 34.46
N ALA A 433 71.03 29.87 35.54
CA ALA A 433 70.99 28.44 35.90
C ALA A 433 69.56 27.94 36.21
N GLU A 434 68.76 28.72 36.94
CA GLU A 434 67.36 28.38 37.23
C GLU A 434 66.48 28.43 35.96
N THR A 435 66.74 29.38 35.07
CA THR A 435 66.09 29.47 33.75
C THR A 435 66.44 28.25 32.89
N ASN A 436 67.71 27.84 32.83
CA ASN A 436 68.16 26.68 32.08
C ASN A 436 67.59 25.35 32.63
N ALA A 437 67.51 25.22 33.96
CA ALA A 437 66.86 24.08 34.61
C ALA A 437 65.36 24.01 34.28
N SER A 438 64.67 25.15 34.32
CA SER A 438 63.25 25.27 33.95
C SER A 438 63.01 24.93 32.47
N LEU A 439 63.86 25.44 31.57
CA LEU A 439 63.82 25.14 30.13
C LEU A 439 64.08 23.65 29.84
N THR A 440 64.99 23.03 30.60
CA THR A 440 65.27 21.58 30.50
C THR A 440 64.05 20.75 30.95
N SER A 441 63.44 21.11 32.08
CA SER A 441 62.24 20.42 32.58
C SER A 441 61.04 20.57 31.63
N LEU A 442 60.88 21.76 31.02
CA LEU A 442 59.85 21.99 30.01
C LEU A 442 60.12 21.17 28.74
N SER A 443 61.38 21.10 28.30
CA SER A 443 61.78 20.31 27.12
C SER A 443 61.50 18.81 27.31
N GLN A 444 61.78 18.27 28.49
CA GLN A 444 61.44 16.88 28.84
C GLN A 444 59.91 16.67 28.85
N THR A 445 59.16 17.58 29.48
CA THR A 445 57.69 17.50 29.55
C THR A 445 57.05 17.50 28.15
N VAL A 446 57.58 18.28 27.21
CA VAL A 446 57.15 18.30 25.81
C VAL A 446 57.53 17.00 25.08
N ALA A 447 58.71 16.43 25.34
CA ALA A 447 59.12 15.15 24.77
C ALA A 447 58.22 13.99 25.24
N ASP A 448 57.97 13.91 26.56
CA ASP A 448 57.10 12.88 27.16
C ASP A 448 55.65 13.01 26.64
N SER A 449 55.15 14.25 26.53
CA SER A 449 53.82 14.53 25.97
C SER A 449 53.73 14.13 24.49
N ASN A 450 54.77 14.38 23.69
CA ASN A 450 54.80 13.97 22.28
C ASN A 450 54.86 12.45 22.13
N GLN A 451 55.59 11.74 23.00
CA GLN A 451 55.63 10.28 23.01
C GLN A 451 54.24 9.70 23.36
N ALA A 452 53.58 10.21 24.40
CA ALA A 452 52.23 9.79 24.78
C ALA A 452 51.19 10.12 23.68
N MET A 453 51.36 11.24 22.98
CA MET A 453 50.53 11.61 21.82
C MET A 453 50.71 10.62 20.66
N SER A 454 51.95 10.24 20.32
CA SER A 454 52.24 9.23 19.29
C SER A 454 51.59 7.90 19.63
N GLN A 455 51.81 7.38 20.84
CA GLN A 455 51.24 6.11 21.30
C GLN A 455 49.70 6.08 21.22
N ARG A 456 49.03 7.22 21.46
CA ARG A 456 47.57 7.35 21.28
C ARG A 456 47.15 7.38 19.82
N VAL A 457 47.94 7.99 18.93
CA VAL A 457 47.69 7.96 17.48
C VAL A 457 47.89 6.55 16.94
N ASP A 458 48.98 5.87 17.31
CA ASP A 458 49.27 4.49 16.90
C ASP A 458 48.18 3.51 17.38
N GLY A 459 47.64 3.71 18.60
CA GLY A 459 46.50 2.96 19.12
C GLY A 459 45.21 3.21 18.33
N LEU A 460 44.83 4.47 18.11
CA LEU A 460 43.63 4.82 17.34
C LEU A 460 43.70 4.34 15.87
N GLU A 461 44.89 4.38 15.26
CA GLU A 461 45.16 3.84 13.92
C GLU A 461 44.99 2.31 13.87
N SER A 462 45.30 1.60 14.96
CA SER A 462 45.08 0.16 15.12
C SER A 462 43.60 -0.17 15.32
N ASP A 463 42.93 0.53 16.25
CA ASP A 463 41.51 0.33 16.56
C ASP A 463 40.63 0.63 15.33
N TYR A 464 40.96 1.68 14.57
CA TYR A 464 40.30 2.02 13.31
C TYR A 464 40.42 0.89 12.27
N LYS A 465 41.61 0.30 12.10
CA LYS A 465 41.83 -0.82 11.16
C LYS A 465 41.12 -2.10 11.58
N ALA A 466 41.05 -2.37 12.89
CA ALA A 466 40.27 -3.50 13.41
C ALA A 466 38.77 -3.29 13.13
N ALA A 467 38.23 -2.11 13.43
CA ALA A 467 36.83 -1.77 13.17
C ALA A 467 36.47 -1.77 11.68
N ASP A 468 37.33 -1.25 10.80
CA ASP A 468 37.15 -1.29 9.35
C ASP A 468 37.18 -2.73 8.80
N SER A 469 38.13 -3.56 9.24
CA SER A 469 38.20 -4.97 8.84
C SER A 469 36.99 -5.79 9.30
N GLU A 470 36.44 -5.50 10.48
CA GLU A 470 35.23 -6.16 10.98
C GLU A 470 33.97 -5.64 10.27
N ALA A 471 33.89 -4.33 9.99
CA ALA A 471 32.81 -3.74 9.20
C ALA A 471 32.76 -4.31 7.78
N ASN A 472 33.91 -4.40 7.09
CA ASN A 472 34.01 -5.01 5.76
C ASN A 472 33.62 -6.50 5.78
N SER A 473 33.97 -7.24 6.83
CA SER A 473 33.53 -8.64 7.01
C SER A 473 32.01 -8.76 7.20
N LYS A 474 31.41 -7.86 8.00
CA LYS A 474 29.95 -7.79 8.20
C LYS A 474 29.20 -7.41 6.92
N ILE A 475 29.73 -6.46 6.15
CA ILE A 475 29.19 -6.06 4.84
C ILE A 475 29.21 -7.27 3.89
N SER A 476 30.34 -7.97 3.75
CA SER A 476 30.43 -9.11 2.82
C SER A 476 29.52 -10.29 3.22
N ASN A 477 29.33 -10.54 4.52
CA ASN A 477 28.34 -11.51 4.99
C ASN A 477 26.89 -11.09 4.68
N LEU A 478 26.57 -9.79 4.76
CA LEU A 478 25.25 -9.26 4.36
C LEU A 478 25.03 -9.36 2.85
N GLU A 479 26.06 -9.06 2.04
CA GLU A 479 26.02 -9.22 0.57
C GLU A 479 25.72 -10.68 0.18
N GLN A 480 26.42 -11.65 0.80
CA GLN A 480 26.17 -13.08 0.59
C GLN A 480 24.75 -13.49 1.03
N THR A 481 24.30 -13.02 2.22
CA THR A 481 22.95 -13.30 2.72
C THR A 481 21.86 -12.78 1.79
N VAL A 482 22.05 -11.58 1.22
CA VAL A 482 21.14 -10.99 0.23
C VAL A 482 21.19 -11.76 -1.09
N ALA A 483 22.35 -12.24 -1.53
CA ALA A 483 22.49 -13.07 -2.73
C ALA A 483 21.73 -14.41 -2.58
N ASP A 484 21.90 -15.10 -1.44
CA ASP A 484 21.23 -16.38 -1.17
C ASP A 484 19.71 -16.21 -1.01
N SER A 485 19.26 -15.14 -0.33
CA SER A 485 17.84 -14.81 -0.18
C SER A 485 17.19 -14.49 -1.54
N ASN A 486 17.87 -13.74 -2.41
CA ASN A 486 17.41 -13.51 -3.79
C ASN A 486 17.38 -14.81 -4.61
N GLY A 487 18.33 -15.71 -4.40
CA GLY A 487 18.33 -17.06 -5.00
C GLY A 487 17.12 -17.90 -4.58
N ALA A 488 16.79 -17.89 -3.28
CA ALA A 488 15.60 -18.58 -2.75
C ALA A 488 14.29 -17.96 -3.27
N LEU A 489 14.19 -16.63 -3.32
CA LEU A 489 13.03 -15.93 -3.89
C LEU A 489 12.85 -16.24 -5.39
N ALA A 490 13.93 -16.30 -6.17
CA ALA A 490 13.88 -16.70 -7.58
C ALA A 490 13.38 -18.14 -7.75
N GLN A 491 13.76 -19.08 -6.87
CA GLN A 491 13.24 -20.45 -6.87
C GLN A 491 11.74 -20.51 -6.51
N GLN A 492 11.28 -19.70 -5.55
CA GLN A 492 9.85 -19.59 -5.22
C GLN A 492 9.04 -19.03 -6.39
N ILE A 493 9.51 -17.95 -7.03
CA ILE A 493 8.87 -17.34 -8.21
C ILE A 493 8.79 -18.35 -9.36
N GLY A 494 9.88 -19.06 -9.67
CA GLY A 494 9.88 -20.10 -10.70
C GLY A 494 8.94 -21.28 -10.39
N SER A 495 8.80 -21.64 -9.12
CA SER A 495 7.86 -22.68 -8.68
C SER A 495 6.39 -22.21 -8.81
N LEU A 496 6.12 -20.95 -8.49
CA LEU A 496 4.79 -20.35 -8.60
C LEU A 496 4.37 -20.15 -10.06
N ASP A 497 5.28 -19.72 -10.94
CA ASP A 497 5.07 -19.62 -12.39
C ASP A 497 4.75 -21.00 -13.01
N ALA A 498 5.49 -22.05 -12.63
CA ALA A 498 5.22 -23.42 -13.06
C ALA A 498 3.85 -23.94 -12.56
N ALA A 499 3.48 -23.63 -11.30
CA ALA A 499 2.18 -23.97 -10.75
C ALA A 499 1.03 -23.22 -11.46
N TYR A 500 1.20 -21.92 -11.72
CA TYR A 500 0.23 -21.10 -12.45
C TYR A 500 0.00 -21.63 -13.87
N LYS A 501 1.07 -21.88 -14.63
CA LYS A 501 0.99 -22.46 -15.99
C LYS A 501 0.34 -23.84 -16.01
N SER A 502 0.55 -24.63 -14.97
CA SER A 502 -0.11 -25.94 -14.82
C SER A 502 -1.61 -25.78 -14.54
N ALA A 503 -2.01 -24.84 -13.69
CA ALA A 503 -3.42 -24.54 -13.40
C ALA A 503 -4.15 -23.94 -14.62
N ASP A 504 -3.51 -23.02 -15.35
CA ASP A 504 -4.00 -22.41 -16.58
C ASP A 504 -4.23 -23.44 -17.70
N ALA A 505 -3.30 -24.38 -17.87
CA ALA A 505 -3.46 -25.50 -18.79
C ALA A 505 -4.61 -26.45 -18.40
N ILE A 506 -4.79 -26.73 -17.10
CA ILE A 506 -5.90 -27.54 -16.57
C ILE A 506 -7.24 -26.82 -16.77
N LEU A 507 -7.30 -25.51 -16.52
CA LEU A 507 -8.49 -24.68 -16.72
C LEU A 507 -8.86 -24.62 -18.20
N SER A 508 -7.89 -24.36 -19.08
CA SER A 508 -8.07 -24.37 -20.54
C SER A 508 -8.56 -25.73 -21.05
N GLY A 509 -7.99 -26.84 -20.56
CA GLY A 509 -8.45 -28.19 -20.89
C GLY A 509 -9.89 -28.46 -20.40
N SER A 510 -10.25 -27.92 -19.23
CA SER A 510 -11.60 -28.04 -18.66
C SER A 510 -12.63 -27.23 -19.45
N ILE A 511 -12.27 -26.01 -19.88
CA ILE A 511 -13.09 -25.15 -20.74
C ILE A 511 -13.33 -25.84 -22.09
N ASN A 512 -12.27 -26.28 -22.78
CA ASN A 512 -12.39 -27.01 -24.06
C ASN A 512 -13.27 -28.27 -23.93
N THR A 513 -13.19 -28.98 -22.80
CA THR A 513 -14.06 -30.14 -22.51
C THR A 513 -15.52 -29.74 -22.35
N LEU A 514 -15.79 -28.64 -21.64
CA LEU A 514 -17.15 -28.12 -21.44
C LEU A 514 -17.75 -27.57 -22.74
N GLU A 515 -16.96 -26.87 -23.56
CA GLU A 515 -17.37 -26.43 -24.90
C GLU A 515 -17.75 -27.62 -25.79
N GLN A 516 -16.94 -28.69 -25.81
CA GLN A 516 -17.28 -29.90 -26.57
C GLN A 516 -18.56 -30.57 -26.05
N VAL A 517 -18.76 -30.66 -24.74
CA VAL A 517 -20.01 -31.21 -24.15
C VAL A 517 -21.22 -30.37 -24.56
N VAL A 518 -21.12 -29.04 -24.52
CA VAL A 518 -22.21 -28.14 -24.96
C VAL A 518 -22.48 -28.27 -26.46
N ILE A 519 -21.45 -28.44 -27.29
CA ILE A 519 -21.58 -28.71 -28.73
C ILE A 519 -22.29 -30.05 -28.97
N ASP A 520 -21.89 -31.11 -28.26
CA ASP A 520 -22.46 -32.46 -28.40
C ASP A 520 -23.91 -32.52 -27.91
N GLU A 521 -24.24 -31.89 -26.78
CA GLU A 521 -25.63 -31.73 -26.30
C GLU A 521 -26.48 -30.90 -27.27
N THR A 522 -25.93 -29.81 -27.83
CA THR A 522 -26.64 -28.99 -28.81
C THR A 522 -26.93 -29.77 -30.10
N GLN A 523 -25.97 -30.59 -30.57
CA GLN A 523 -26.19 -31.48 -31.71
C GLN A 523 -27.21 -32.58 -31.40
N ALA A 524 -27.16 -33.19 -30.21
CA ALA A 524 -28.13 -34.20 -29.78
C ALA A 524 -29.55 -33.62 -29.67
N LEU A 525 -29.70 -32.40 -29.12
CA LEU A 525 -30.96 -31.69 -29.04
C LEU A 525 -31.49 -31.32 -30.43
N ALA A 526 -30.64 -30.84 -31.35
CA ALA A 526 -31.02 -30.60 -32.73
C ALA A 526 -31.49 -31.87 -33.45
N GLN A 527 -30.83 -33.02 -33.21
CA GLN A 527 -31.27 -34.32 -33.73
C GLN A 527 -32.63 -34.75 -33.14
N GLN A 528 -32.88 -34.50 -31.85
CA GLN A 528 -34.18 -34.75 -31.23
C GLN A 528 -35.27 -33.85 -31.82
N ILE A 529 -35.01 -32.55 -32.01
CA ILE A 529 -35.95 -31.60 -32.63
C ILE A 529 -36.30 -32.06 -34.05
N ASN A 530 -35.30 -32.36 -34.89
CA ASN A 530 -35.50 -32.86 -36.25
C ASN A 530 -36.27 -34.18 -36.27
N LYS A 531 -36.07 -35.06 -35.28
CA LYS A 531 -36.82 -36.33 -35.15
C LYS A 531 -38.28 -36.09 -34.77
N VAL A 532 -38.55 -35.17 -33.83
CA VAL A 532 -39.90 -34.77 -33.43
C VAL A 532 -40.64 -34.08 -34.58
N GLU A 533 -39.98 -33.22 -35.34
CA GLU A 533 -40.53 -32.60 -36.55
C GLU A 533 -40.86 -33.66 -37.62
N SER A 534 -39.95 -34.60 -37.88
CA SER A 534 -40.19 -35.71 -38.80
C SER A 534 -41.34 -36.63 -38.36
N ASP A 535 -41.48 -36.90 -37.06
CA ASP A 535 -42.56 -37.72 -36.51
C ASP A 535 -43.91 -36.98 -36.56
N TYR A 536 -43.90 -35.66 -36.29
CA TYR A 536 -45.07 -34.80 -36.43
C TYR A 536 -45.56 -34.74 -37.89
N LEU A 537 -44.66 -34.49 -38.84
CA LEU A 537 -44.99 -34.45 -40.27
C LEU A 537 -45.51 -35.81 -40.78
N ALA A 538 -44.96 -36.91 -40.29
CA ALA A 538 -45.47 -38.25 -40.61
C ALA A 538 -46.88 -38.49 -40.01
N ALA A 539 -47.11 -38.06 -38.77
CA ALA A 539 -48.41 -38.18 -38.10
C ALA A 539 -49.48 -37.28 -38.73
N ASP A 540 -49.13 -36.06 -39.13
CA ASP A 540 -50.00 -35.13 -39.87
C ASP A 540 -50.35 -35.70 -41.25
N SER A 541 -49.35 -36.19 -42.00
CA SER A 541 -49.58 -36.85 -43.30
C SER A 541 -50.50 -38.08 -43.18
N GLN A 542 -50.30 -38.92 -42.17
CA GLN A 542 -51.18 -40.06 -41.88
C GLN A 542 -52.58 -39.62 -41.44
N THR A 543 -52.70 -38.50 -40.72
CA THR A 543 -53.99 -37.93 -40.30
C THR A 543 -54.75 -37.38 -41.51
N ASN A 544 -54.08 -36.61 -42.37
CA ASN A 544 -54.65 -36.10 -43.62
C ASN A 544 -55.07 -37.22 -44.57
N ALA A 545 -54.26 -38.27 -44.75
CA ALA A 545 -54.65 -39.45 -45.52
C ALA A 545 -55.86 -40.19 -44.91
N SER A 546 -56.02 -40.16 -43.59
CA SER A 546 -57.18 -40.72 -42.89
C SER A 546 -58.43 -39.84 -43.07
N ILE A 547 -58.27 -38.50 -43.08
CA ILE A 547 -59.32 -37.53 -43.39
C ILE A 547 -59.76 -37.64 -44.85
N ASP A 548 -58.85 -37.82 -45.80
CA ASP A 548 -59.16 -38.08 -47.21
C ASP A 548 -59.92 -39.40 -47.38
N SER A 549 -59.48 -40.47 -46.72
CA SER A 549 -60.16 -41.76 -46.73
C SER A 549 -61.57 -41.65 -46.14
N LEU A 550 -61.75 -40.92 -45.04
CA LEU A 550 -63.06 -40.67 -44.44
C LEU A 550 -63.95 -39.80 -45.33
N SER A 551 -63.40 -38.73 -45.91
CA SER A 551 -64.11 -37.81 -46.82
C SER A 551 -64.57 -38.54 -48.08
N LYS A 552 -63.73 -39.41 -48.64
CA LYS A 552 -64.10 -40.31 -49.73
C LYS A 552 -65.19 -41.31 -49.32
N THR A 553 -65.07 -41.91 -48.13
CA THR A 553 -66.09 -42.85 -47.60
C THR A 553 -67.44 -42.16 -47.42
N VAL A 554 -67.46 -40.92 -46.95
CA VAL A 554 -68.68 -40.09 -46.83
C VAL A 554 -69.20 -39.69 -48.21
N ALA A 555 -68.34 -39.37 -49.18
CA ALA A 555 -68.74 -39.03 -50.55
C ALA A 555 -69.34 -40.24 -51.30
N ASP A 556 -68.69 -41.40 -51.26
CA ASP A 556 -69.22 -42.64 -51.84
C ASP A 556 -70.48 -43.14 -51.10
N GLY A 557 -70.55 -42.95 -49.78
CA GLY A 557 -71.76 -43.23 -48.98
C GLY A 557 -72.94 -42.32 -49.34
N ASN A 558 -72.71 -41.02 -49.48
CA ASN A 558 -73.72 -40.05 -49.94
C ASN A 558 -74.16 -40.34 -51.37
N ARG A 559 -73.24 -40.77 -52.25
CA ARG A 559 -73.55 -41.18 -53.61
C ARG A 559 -74.39 -42.46 -53.65
N ALA A 560 -74.05 -43.48 -52.85
CA ALA A 560 -74.84 -44.69 -52.72
C ALA A 560 -76.24 -44.41 -52.14
N LEU A 561 -76.36 -43.48 -51.19
CA LEU A 561 -77.66 -43.02 -50.66
C LEU A 561 -78.47 -42.27 -51.73
N ALA A 562 -77.84 -41.42 -52.55
CA ALA A 562 -78.51 -40.74 -53.66
C ALA A 562 -78.95 -41.73 -54.76
N GLU A 563 -78.14 -42.75 -55.06
CA GLU A 563 -78.49 -43.87 -55.95
C GLU A 563 -79.67 -44.69 -55.40
N GLN A 564 -79.71 -44.97 -54.10
CA GLN A 564 -80.85 -45.59 -53.42
C GLN A 564 -82.11 -44.71 -53.49
N ILE A 565 -82.02 -43.42 -53.18
CA ILE A 565 -83.14 -42.47 -53.25
C ILE A 565 -83.69 -42.39 -54.68
N SER A 566 -82.82 -42.33 -55.69
CA SER A 566 -83.21 -42.33 -57.11
C SER A 566 -83.88 -43.65 -57.53
N SER A 567 -83.40 -44.79 -57.03
CA SER A 567 -84.03 -46.10 -57.25
C SER A 567 -85.40 -46.21 -56.56
N ILE A 568 -85.56 -45.63 -55.37
CA ILE A 568 -86.84 -45.62 -54.63
C ILE A 568 -87.84 -44.68 -55.29
N ASP A 569 -87.42 -43.49 -55.72
CA ASP A 569 -88.22 -42.54 -56.50
C ASP A 569 -88.67 -43.15 -57.84
N SER A 570 -87.78 -43.85 -58.54
CA SER A 570 -88.11 -44.56 -59.79
C SER A 570 -89.10 -45.71 -59.55
N ALA A 571 -88.91 -46.51 -58.49
CA ALA A 571 -89.83 -47.58 -58.13
C ALA A 571 -91.19 -47.04 -57.68
N TYR A 572 -91.22 -45.93 -56.93
CA TYR A 572 -92.44 -45.25 -56.52
C TYR A 572 -93.20 -44.70 -57.74
N LYS A 573 -92.51 -44.02 -58.68
CA LYS A 573 -93.12 -43.52 -59.92
C LYS A 573 -93.64 -44.64 -60.82
N THR A 574 -92.97 -45.79 -60.84
CA THR A 574 -93.46 -46.98 -61.56
C THR A 574 -94.71 -47.54 -60.89
N ALA A 575 -94.71 -47.72 -59.57
CA ALA A 575 -95.85 -48.22 -58.81
C ALA A 575 -97.05 -47.25 -58.84
N ASP A 576 -96.82 -45.94 -58.82
CA ASP A 576 -97.84 -44.90 -59.01
C ASP A 576 -98.42 -44.94 -60.43
N ALA A 577 -97.57 -45.08 -61.47
CA ALA A 577 -98.03 -45.24 -62.84
C ALA A 577 -98.83 -46.55 -63.05
N GLU A 578 -98.41 -47.66 -62.47
CA GLU A 578 -99.15 -48.94 -62.49
C GLU A 578 -100.46 -48.84 -61.70
N THR A 579 -100.46 -48.15 -60.55
CA THR A 579 -101.68 -47.90 -59.76
C THR A 579 -102.66 -47.01 -60.54
N ASN A 580 -102.18 -45.91 -61.13
CA ASN A 580 -103.00 -45.00 -61.94
C ASN A 580 -103.49 -45.67 -63.23
N ALA A 581 -102.70 -46.54 -63.87
CA ALA A 581 -103.14 -47.38 -64.98
C ALA A 581 -104.21 -48.39 -64.55
N THR A 582 -104.06 -49.00 -63.36
CA THR A 582 -105.04 -49.94 -62.78
C THR A 582 -106.34 -49.22 -62.41
N VAL A 583 -106.27 -48.03 -61.81
CA VAL A 583 -107.42 -47.17 -61.53
C VAL A 583 -108.10 -46.71 -62.82
N THR A 584 -107.34 -46.38 -63.86
CA THR A 584 -107.89 -46.04 -65.19
C THR A 584 -108.58 -47.24 -65.84
N ALA A 585 -107.97 -48.43 -65.77
CA ALA A 585 -108.55 -49.66 -66.28
C ALA A 585 -109.81 -50.08 -65.50
N LEU A 586 -109.82 -49.89 -64.17
CA LEU A 586 -110.99 -50.13 -63.32
C LEU A 586 -112.10 -49.11 -63.61
N THR A 587 -111.77 -47.82 -63.74
CA THR A 587 -112.71 -46.75 -64.13
C THR A 587 -113.33 -47.06 -65.49
N LYS A 588 -112.51 -47.51 -66.46
CA LYS A 588 -113.02 -47.99 -67.75
C LYS A 588 -113.89 -49.23 -67.59
N THR A 589 -113.49 -50.22 -66.78
CA THR A 589 -114.29 -51.45 -66.55
C THR A 589 -115.65 -51.13 -65.93
N VAL A 590 -115.71 -50.15 -65.03
CA VAL A 590 -116.97 -49.62 -64.47
C VAL A 590 -117.75 -48.89 -65.57
N SER A 591 -117.15 -47.99 -66.34
CA SER A 591 -117.83 -47.25 -67.42
C SER A 591 -118.34 -48.15 -68.55
N ASP A 592 -117.58 -49.17 -68.95
CA ASP A 592 -117.97 -50.19 -69.94
C ASP A 592 -119.09 -51.07 -69.33
N GLY A 593 -119.03 -51.36 -68.02
CA GLY A 593 -120.06 -52.07 -67.28
C GLY A 593 -121.38 -51.30 -67.14
N ASP A 594 -121.33 -50.01 -66.82
CA ASP A 594 -122.47 -49.09 -66.78
C ASP A 594 -123.08 -48.92 -68.17
N SER A 595 -122.24 -48.84 -69.22
CA SER A 595 -122.69 -48.81 -70.62
C SER A 595 -123.43 -50.11 -70.98
N ALA A 596 -122.86 -51.28 -70.66
CA ALA A 596 -123.51 -52.57 -70.88
C ALA A 596 -124.76 -52.77 -70.00
N LEU A 597 -124.84 -52.13 -68.83
CA LEU A 597 -126.04 -52.10 -68.00
C LEU A 597 -127.11 -51.20 -68.62
N SER A 598 -126.73 -50.05 -69.19
CA SER A 598 -127.63 -49.17 -69.95
C SER A 598 -128.15 -49.87 -71.20
N GLU A 599 -127.29 -50.48 -72.02
CA GLU A 599 -127.71 -51.29 -73.18
C GLU A 599 -128.66 -52.42 -72.78
N ARG A 600 -128.45 -53.06 -71.62
CA ARG A 600 -129.39 -54.05 -71.07
C ARG A 600 -130.70 -53.44 -70.59
N ILE A 601 -130.69 -52.22 -70.06
CA ILE A 601 -131.91 -51.48 -69.66
C ILE A 601 -132.69 -51.05 -70.90
N ASP A 602 -132.03 -50.46 -71.90
CA ASP A 602 -132.63 -50.08 -73.19
C ASP A 602 -133.15 -51.30 -73.96
N SER A 603 -132.45 -52.43 -73.89
CA SER A 603 -132.92 -53.70 -74.45
C SER A 603 -134.11 -54.27 -73.66
N LEU A 604 -134.14 -54.14 -72.33
CA LEU A 604 -135.31 -54.51 -71.53
C LEU A 604 -136.52 -53.60 -71.79
N ASP A 605 -136.30 -52.29 -71.93
CA ASP A 605 -137.32 -51.30 -72.24
C ASP A 605 -137.86 -51.49 -73.67
N ALA A 606 -137.00 -51.76 -74.65
CA ALA A 606 -137.41 -52.12 -75.99
C ALA A 606 -138.18 -53.45 -76.03
N ALA A 607 -137.74 -54.47 -75.27
CA ALA A 607 -138.46 -55.74 -75.15
C ALA A 607 -139.80 -55.58 -74.41
N TYR A 608 -139.86 -54.74 -73.36
CA TYR A 608 -141.07 -54.40 -72.63
C TYR A 608 -142.05 -53.64 -73.53
N LYS A 609 -141.60 -52.61 -74.25
CA LYS A 609 -142.41 -51.88 -75.25
C LYS A 609 -142.84 -52.76 -76.40
N ALA A 610 -142.04 -53.73 -76.84
CA ALA A 610 -142.45 -54.72 -77.84
C ALA A 610 -143.50 -55.69 -77.30
N ALA A 611 -143.36 -56.15 -76.05
CA ALA A 611 -144.34 -57.00 -75.38
C ALA A 611 -145.64 -56.25 -75.06
N ASP A 612 -145.56 -54.98 -74.67
CA ASP A 612 -146.69 -54.08 -74.43
C ASP A 612 -147.41 -53.76 -75.75
N ASN A 613 -146.70 -53.38 -76.81
CA ASN A 613 -147.29 -53.24 -78.16
C ASN A 613 -147.90 -54.55 -78.66
N THR A 614 -147.30 -55.71 -78.38
CA THR A 614 -147.88 -57.02 -78.71
C THR A 614 -149.13 -57.31 -77.88
N THR A 615 -149.15 -56.92 -76.61
CA THR A 615 -150.30 -57.06 -75.70
C THR A 615 -151.43 -56.13 -76.11
N ASN A 616 -151.13 -54.88 -76.46
CA ASN A 616 -152.08 -53.90 -76.98
C ASN A 616 -152.58 -54.26 -78.39
N ALA A 617 -151.76 -54.86 -79.24
CA ALA A 617 -152.19 -55.41 -80.53
C ALA A 617 -153.06 -56.67 -80.35
N ASN A 618 -152.75 -57.55 -79.39
CA ASN A 618 -153.60 -58.68 -79.03
C ASN A 618 -154.92 -58.23 -78.37
N LEU A 619 -154.88 -57.19 -77.53
CA LEU A 619 -156.05 -56.56 -76.95
C LEU A 619 -156.90 -55.91 -78.03
N SER A 620 -156.32 -55.15 -78.96
CA SER A 620 -157.05 -54.54 -80.07
C SER A 620 -157.58 -55.57 -81.09
N ASN A 621 -156.86 -56.69 -81.30
CA ASN A 621 -157.39 -57.84 -82.04
C ASN A 621 -158.52 -58.55 -81.27
N LEU A 622 -158.49 -58.58 -79.94
CA LEU A 622 -159.56 -59.14 -79.11
C LEU A 622 -160.78 -58.21 -79.06
N GLU A 623 -160.57 -56.90 -78.90
CA GLU A 623 -161.58 -55.85 -79.05
C GLU A 623 -162.21 -55.91 -80.43
N LYS A 624 -161.41 -56.07 -81.50
CA LYS A 624 -161.91 -56.31 -82.85
C LYS A 624 -162.66 -57.64 -82.95
N THR A 625 -162.17 -58.73 -82.38
CA THR A 625 -162.88 -60.01 -82.39
C THR A 625 -164.22 -59.91 -81.65
N VAL A 626 -164.28 -59.14 -80.56
CA VAL A 626 -165.50 -58.83 -79.80
C VAL A 626 -166.40 -57.85 -80.57
N ALA A 627 -165.85 -56.90 -81.32
CA ALA A 627 -166.61 -55.96 -82.16
C ALA A 627 -167.17 -56.64 -83.42
N ASP A 628 -166.41 -57.52 -84.06
CA ASP A 628 -166.82 -58.37 -85.19
C ASP A 628 -167.82 -59.43 -84.71
N ALA A 629 -167.66 -60.00 -83.50
CA ALA A 629 -168.65 -60.89 -82.89
C ALA A 629 -169.93 -60.16 -82.45
N ASN A 630 -169.82 -58.96 -81.88
CA ASN A 630 -170.96 -58.10 -81.58
C ASN A 630 -171.62 -57.60 -82.88
N GLY A 631 -170.84 -57.41 -83.95
CA GLY A 631 -171.31 -57.08 -85.29
C GLY A 631 -172.08 -58.23 -85.92
N ALA A 632 -171.55 -59.46 -85.86
CA ALA A 632 -172.23 -60.67 -86.30
C ALA A 632 -173.45 -61.01 -85.43
N LEU A 633 -173.40 -60.73 -84.12
CA LEU A 633 -174.55 -60.84 -83.21
C LEU A 633 -175.59 -59.75 -83.50
N ALA A 634 -175.16 -58.52 -83.83
CA ALA A 634 -176.03 -57.45 -84.27
C ALA A 634 -176.60 -57.71 -85.66
N GLU A 635 -175.88 -58.40 -86.57
CA GLU A 635 -176.42 -58.91 -87.82
C GLU A 635 -177.37 -60.08 -87.60
N GLN A 636 -177.12 -60.99 -86.65
CA GLN A 636 -178.11 -62.01 -86.28
C GLN A 636 -179.35 -61.38 -85.65
N ILE A 637 -179.20 -60.40 -84.76
CA ILE A 637 -180.31 -59.64 -84.18
C ILE A 637 -181.02 -58.85 -85.27
N ASN A 638 -180.33 -58.14 -86.17
CA ASN A 638 -180.93 -57.39 -87.27
C ASN A 638 -181.56 -58.30 -88.34
N ASN A 639 -181.05 -59.51 -88.58
CA ASN A 639 -181.69 -60.48 -89.49
C ASN A 639 -182.87 -61.18 -88.81
N LEU A 640 -182.85 -61.40 -87.50
CA LEU A 640 -183.97 -61.93 -86.74
C LEU A 640 -185.06 -60.88 -86.55
N ASP A 641 -184.69 -59.63 -86.28
CA ASP A 641 -185.52 -58.43 -86.26
C ASP A 641 -186.04 -58.09 -87.65
N ALA A 642 -185.27 -58.25 -88.72
CA ALA A 642 -185.75 -58.11 -90.10
C ALA A 642 -186.64 -59.28 -90.55
N ALA A 643 -186.42 -60.51 -90.05
CA ALA A 643 -187.33 -61.62 -90.29
C ALA A 643 -188.64 -61.44 -89.49
N TYR A 644 -188.55 -60.98 -88.24
CA TYR A 644 -189.70 -60.65 -87.40
C TYR A 644 -190.46 -59.44 -87.95
N LYS A 645 -189.76 -58.40 -88.41
CA LYS A 645 -190.33 -57.25 -89.14
C LYS A 645 -190.78 -57.59 -90.55
N ALA A 646 -190.25 -58.60 -91.22
CA ALA A 646 -190.80 -59.08 -92.49
C ALA A 646 -192.11 -59.86 -92.26
N ALA A 647 -192.23 -60.61 -91.16
CA ALA A 647 -193.49 -61.22 -90.74
C ALA A 647 -194.50 -60.18 -90.23
N ASP A 648 -194.04 -59.21 -89.43
CA ASP A 648 -194.86 -58.12 -88.92
C ASP A 648 -195.27 -57.16 -90.04
N VAL A 649 -194.41 -56.80 -90.99
CA VAL A 649 -194.76 -55.99 -92.18
C VAL A 649 -195.52 -56.83 -93.23
N ALA A 650 -195.41 -58.16 -93.27
CA ALA A 650 -196.40 -58.97 -93.99
C ALA A 650 -197.79 -58.93 -93.31
N THR A 651 -197.86 -58.52 -92.04
CA THR A 651 -199.09 -58.32 -91.25
C THR A 651 -199.52 -56.83 -91.21
N ASN A 652 -198.58 -55.89 -91.34
CA ASN A 652 -198.76 -54.45 -91.17
C ASN A 652 -198.65 -53.64 -92.47
N ALA A 653 -198.03 -54.14 -93.55
CA ALA A 653 -198.30 -53.65 -94.91
C ALA A 653 -199.60 -54.24 -95.49
N ALA A 654 -200.28 -55.10 -94.72
CA ALA A 654 -201.71 -55.35 -94.84
C ALA A 654 -202.54 -54.35 -93.98
N LEU A 655 -201.93 -53.23 -93.53
CA LEU A 655 -202.49 -52.30 -92.54
C LEU A 655 -202.01 -50.81 -92.69
N SER A 656 -200.83 -50.51 -93.27
CA SER A 656 -200.20 -49.17 -93.48
C SER A 656 -198.88 -49.27 -94.30
N GLU A 657 -198.35 -48.35 -95.13
CA GLU A 657 -198.79 -47.05 -95.69
C GLU A 657 -198.35 -45.65 -94.76
N LEU A 658 -196.97 -45.07 -94.39
CA LEU A 658 -196.10 -43.88 -93.42
C LEU A 658 -194.47 -43.02 -93.40
N ASP A 659 -193.64 -42.23 -92.38
CA ASP A 659 -192.41 -40.96 -92.21
C ASP A 659 -190.83 -40.63 -91.31
N GLN A 660 -189.91 -39.41 -91.09
CA GLN A 660 -188.35 -38.98 -90.40
C GLN A 660 -187.44 -37.45 -89.93
N VAL A 661 -186.12 -37.09 -89.18
CA VAL A 661 -184.92 -35.78 -89.00
C VAL A 661 -183.62 -35.27 -87.80
N THR A 662 -182.40 -34.34 -87.86
CA THR A 662 -181.33 -33.33 -86.86
C THR A 662 -179.55 -33.11 -86.65
N SER A 663 -178.42 -32.27 -86.01
CA SER A 663 -177.63 -30.87 -85.36
C SER A 663 -175.93 -30.55 -84.74
N SER A 664 -175.05 -29.35 -84.38
CA SER A 664 -173.46 -29.02 -83.69
C SER A 664 -172.48 -27.54 -83.22
N ALA A 665 -171.06 -27.29 -82.70
CA ALA A 665 -170.06 -25.99 -82.08
C ALA A 665 -168.28 -25.71 -81.73
N ASP A 666 -167.44 -24.53 -81.23
CA ASP A 666 -165.77 -24.02 -81.08
C ASP A 666 -164.78 -22.89 -80.01
N GLU A 667 -163.31 -22.45 -79.95
CA GLU A 667 -162.25 -21.46 -78.97
C GLU A 667 -160.50 -20.88 -79.03
N ALA A 668 -159.62 -19.91 -78.24
CA ALA A 668 -157.94 -19.38 -78.16
C ALA A 668 -156.91 -18.21 -77.19
N LEU A 669 -155.41 -17.93 -77.03
CA LEU A 669 -154.36 -16.79 -76.21
C LEU A 669 -152.57 -16.36 -76.24
N ALA A 670 -151.62 -15.54 -75.37
CA ALA A 670 -149.96 -15.01 -75.37
C ALA A 670 -148.83 -14.05 -74.28
N GLN A 671 -147.40 -13.48 -74.41
CA GLN A 671 -146.11 -12.88 -73.39
C GLN A 671 -144.73 -11.68 -73.48
N GLN A 672 -143.41 -11.46 -72.72
CA GLN A 672 -142.22 -10.22 -72.45
C GLN A 672 -140.45 -10.10 -71.97
N ILE A 673 -139.47 -8.96 -71.68
CA ILE A 673 -137.76 -8.72 -71.39
C ILE A 673 -136.67 -7.40 -70.75
N THR A 674 -135.18 -7.22 -70.45
CA THR A 674 -134.05 -6.00 -69.87
C THR A 674 -132.25 -5.88 -69.63
N ASN A 675 -131.23 -4.76 -69.31
CA ASN A 675 -129.53 -4.57 -68.95
C ASN A 675 -128.40 -3.18 -68.54
N MET A 676 -126.93 -3.02 -68.10
CA MET A 676 -125.77 -1.76 -67.72
C MET A 676 -124.00 -1.65 -67.23
N GLY A 677 -122.94 -0.54 -67.15
CA GLY A 677 -121.36 -0.26 -66.44
C GLY A 677 -119.95 0.90 -66.64
N ALA A 678 -118.70 1.30 -65.83
CA ALA A 678 -117.25 2.27 -66.00
C ALA A 678 -115.82 2.78 -64.96
N THR A 679 -114.46 3.45 -65.17
CA THR A 679 -113.14 4.19 -64.24
C THR A 679 -111.45 4.81 -64.59
N VAL A 680 -110.38 5.65 -63.86
CA VAL A 680 -108.73 6.22 -64.08
C VAL A 680 -107.49 7.17 -63.11
N ALA A 681 -106.01 7.57 -63.25
CA ALA A 681 -104.76 8.48 -62.42
C ALA A 681 -103.04 9.04 -62.75
N GLU A 682 -101.98 9.89 -62.02
CA GLU A 682 -100.38 10.57 -62.30
C GLU A 682 -99.06 11.42 -61.32
N GLY A 683 -97.60 11.83 -61.54
CA GLY A 683 -96.37 12.94 -60.92
C GLY A 683 -94.54 13.05 -60.68
N ASP A 684 -93.48 14.16 -60.55
CA ASP A 684 -91.78 14.37 -60.10
C ASP A 684 -90.50 15.72 -60.05
N LEU A 685 -89.08 15.80 -59.49
CA LEU A 685 -87.43 16.46 -59.51
C LEU A 685 -86.30 17.86 -59.13
N LYS A 686 -84.81 18.00 -58.73
CA LYS A 686 -83.55 19.19 -58.74
C LYS A 686 -81.88 19.31 -58.20
N ASN A 687 -80.82 20.03 -58.84
CA ASN A 687 -79.39 20.73 -58.52
C ASN A 687 -78.04 20.09 -57.90
N SER A 688 -76.71 20.19 -58.27
CA SER A 688 -75.73 20.57 -59.36
C SER A 688 -75.30 22.04 -59.74
N ALA A 689 -74.24 22.67 -59.15
CA ALA A 689 -73.71 23.98 -59.67
C ALA A 689 -72.25 24.47 -59.36
N LEU A 690 -71.68 24.31 -58.16
CA LEU A 690 -70.47 25.07 -57.74
C LEU A 690 -69.13 24.33 -57.95
N LEU A 691 -68.74 24.23 -59.22
CA LEU A 691 -67.40 23.83 -59.66
C LEU A 691 -66.46 25.06 -59.76
N HIS A 692 -65.14 24.82 -59.70
CA HIS A 692 -64.13 25.54 -60.51
C HIS A 692 -63.88 27.06 -60.27
N ALA A 693 -63.30 27.46 -59.14
CA ALA A 693 -62.78 28.85 -58.97
C ALA A 693 -61.64 29.09 -57.93
N LEU A 694 -60.64 28.21 -57.78
CA LEU A 694 -59.32 28.63 -57.25
C LEU A 694 -58.14 27.74 -57.68
N SER A 695 -57.99 27.54 -58.99
CA SER A 695 -56.82 26.83 -59.58
C SER A 695 -55.58 27.73 -59.70
N GLN A 696 -55.22 28.41 -58.61
CA GLN A 696 -54.11 29.37 -58.46
C GLN A 696 -53.69 29.36 -56.98
N THR A 697 -52.42 29.25 -56.57
CA THR A 697 -51.17 29.24 -57.35
C THR A 697 -50.16 28.28 -56.71
N VAL A 698 -50.03 27.10 -57.33
CA VAL A 698 -48.79 26.64 -57.98
C VAL A 698 -47.48 27.28 -57.50
N ALA A 699 -46.56 26.44 -57.03
CA ALA A 699 -45.10 26.63 -56.98
C ALA A 699 -44.56 28.04 -56.65
N ASN A 700 -43.95 28.16 -55.46
CA ASN A 700 -42.59 28.71 -55.39
C ASN A 700 -41.77 28.11 -54.23
N ALA A 701 -41.64 26.78 -54.24
CA ALA A 701 -40.51 26.10 -53.59
C ALA A 701 -39.22 26.35 -54.40
N ALA A 702 -38.77 27.61 -54.46
CA ALA A 702 -37.76 28.09 -55.41
C ALA A 702 -36.90 29.26 -54.90
N LYS A 703 -36.43 29.19 -53.63
CA LYS A 703 -35.16 29.84 -53.26
C LYS A 703 -34.27 28.97 -52.36
N VAL A 704 -34.22 27.70 -52.76
CA VAL A 704 -33.19 26.74 -52.40
C VAL A 704 -31.81 27.30 -52.77
N MET A 705 -30.80 27.02 -51.93
CA MET A 705 -29.37 27.10 -52.22
C MET A 705 -28.75 28.47 -52.57
N ALA A 706 -28.42 29.21 -51.51
CA ALA A 706 -27.04 29.65 -51.28
C ALA A 706 -26.68 29.19 -49.85
N MET A 707 -26.17 27.97 -49.58
CA MET A 707 -25.23 27.11 -50.33
C MET A 707 -23.87 27.78 -50.53
N GLN A 708 -22.89 27.26 -49.79
CA GLN A 708 -21.47 27.17 -50.16
C GLN A 708 -20.80 28.45 -50.72
N ILE A 709 -20.60 29.45 -49.86
CA ILE A 709 -19.44 30.35 -49.87
C ILE A 709 -19.34 30.94 -48.44
N GLN A 710 -18.24 30.83 -47.70
CA GLN A 710 -17.01 30.07 -47.94
C GLN A 710 -16.47 29.50 -46.62
N GLN A 711 -15.90 28.30 -46.66
CA GLN A 711 -14.86 27.93 -45.70
C GLN A 711 -13.68 28.88 -45.95
N LEU A 712 -13.29 29.72 -44.98
CA LEU A 712 -11.98 30.38 -45.01
C LEU A 712 -11.54 30.83 -43.61
N ASN A 713 -10.41 30.27 -43.17
CA ASN A 713 -9.39 30.73 -42.22
C ASN A 713 -9.83 31.54 -40.98
N ALA A 714 -9.51 31.17 -39.73
CA ALA A 714 -8.22 30.70 -39.20
C ALA A 714 -7.08 31.74 -39.26
N ALA A 715 -7.15 32.75 -38.38
CA ALA A 715 -6.04 33.59 -37.91
C ALA A 715 -6.37 34.05 -36.45
N TYR A 716 -5.48 34.00 -35.44
CA TYR A 716 -4.24 34.78 -35.21
C TYR A 716 -4.52 36.26 -34.87
N GLY A 717 -4.00 36.88 -33.79
CA GLY A 717 -3.24 36.36 -32.64
C GLY A 717 -2.47 37.46 -31.88
N ALA A 718 -2.32 37.30 -30.55
CA ALA A 718 -1.34 37.94 -29.62
C ALA A 718 -1.31 39.48 -29.34
N VAL A 719 -1.45 39.82 -28.04
CA VAL A 719 -0.53 40.59 -27.14
C VAL A 719 0.14 41.91 -27.61
N SER A 720 -0.01 42.98 -26.82
CA SER A 720 1.11 43.78 -26.25
C SER A 720 0.66 44.76 -25.13
N GLU A 721 1.61 45.19 -24.29
CA GLU A 721 1.44 46.07 -23.11
C GLU A 721 1.66 47.57 -23.44
N GLY A 722 1.70 48.46 -22.42
CA GLY A 722 1.95 49.91 -22.60
C GLY A 722 2.76 50.55 -21.48
N GLU A 723 3.67 51.46 -21.84
CA GLU A 723 4.65 52.23 -21.03
C GLU A 723 5.25 53.34 -21.96
N THR A 724 5.98 54.40 -21.58
CA THR A 724 6.58 54.90 -20.32
C THR A 724 6.43 56.44 -20.20
N ALA A 725 6.33 57.00 -18.99
CA ALA A 725 6.60 58.44 -18.75
C ALA A 725 7.19 58.73 -17.35
N VAL A 726 8.23 59.57 -17.29
CA VAL A 726 9.07 59.84 -16.09
C VAL A 726 9.37 61.35 -15.95
N SER A 727 9.72 61.79 -14.73
CA SER A 727 10.11 63.16 -14.37
C SER A 727 11.61 63.44 -14.58
N ASP A 728 11.98 64.67 -14.97
CA ASP A 728 13.37 65.16 -14.85
C ASP A 728 13.45 66.70 -14.68
N ALA A 729 14.45 67.19 -13.94
CA ALA A 729 14.77 68.61 -13.71
C ALA A 729 16.12 68.81 -12.97
N LYS A 730 17.28 68.88 -13.65
CA LYS A 730 18.58 68.96 -12.93
C LYS A 730 19.83 69.56 -13.64
N PHE A 731 19.77 70.69 -14.37
CA PHE A 731 20.93 71.12 -15.19
C PHE A 731 21.29 72.62 -15.35
N THR A 732 21.17 73.46 -14.30
CA THR A 732 21.49 74.92 -14.42
C THR A 732 22.59 75.44 -13.47
N GLU A 733 22.97 74.69 -12.43
CA GLU A 733 23.76 75.19 -11.30
C GLU A 733 25.27 75.37 -11.61
N THR A 734 25.80 74.62 -12.56
CA THR A 734 27.24 74.49 -12.86
C THR A 734 27.93 75.77 -13.39
N ARG A 735 27.18 76.80 -13.81
CA ARG A 735 27.75 77.99 -14.48
C ARG A 735 28.13 79.16 -13.57
N LYS A 736 27.80 79.13 -12.28
CA LYS A 736 28.16 80.22 -11.35
C LYS A 736 29.61 80.11 -10.84
N ALA A 737 30.03 78.89 -10.50
CA ALA A 737 31.26 78.58 -9.74
C ALA A 737 32.60 78.96 -10.40
N LEU A 738 32.61 79.45 -11.65
CA LEU A 738 33.84 79.81 -12.37
C LEU A 738 34.24 81.29 -12.18
N ALA A 739 33.30 82.18 -11.82
CA ALA A 739 33.57 83.60 -11.63
C ALA A 739 34.21 83.92 -10.27
N ASP A 740 33.85 83.16 -9.24
CA ASP A 740 34.29 83.40 -7.85
C ASP A 740 35.79 83.06 -7.63
N ALA A 741 36.41 82.31 -8.55
CA ALA A 741 37.77 81.77 -8.41
C ALA A 741 38.89 82.81 -8.60
N GLU A 742 38.75 83.75 -9.56
CA GLU A 742 39.83 84.70 -9.89
C GLU A 742 39.98 85.82 -8.85
N GLN A 743 38.89 86.20 -8.17
CA GLN A 743 38.92 87.19 -7.10
C GLN A 743 39.63 86.65 -5.84
N SER A 744 39.47 85.36 -5.53
CA SER A 744 40.11 84.72 -4.37
C SER A 744 41.64 84.74 -4.41
N LEU A 745 42.25 84.65 -5.60
CA LEU A 745 43.70 84.51 -5.74
C LEU A 745 44.49 85.75 -5.27
N VAL A 746 43.88 86.94 -5.36
CA VAL A 746 44.50 88.20 -4.90
C VAL A 746 44.46 88.31 -3.37
N GLU A 747 43.34 87.89 -2.76
CA GLU A 747 43.16 87.87 -1.31
C GLU A 747 44.14 86.88 -0.64
N GLN A 748 44.38 85.72 -1.28
CA GLN A 748 45.34 84.71 -0.80
C GLN A 748 46.77 85.24 -0.62
N ILE A 749 47.27 86.10 -1.51
CA ILE A 749 48.65 86.61 -1.42
C ILE A 749 48.83 87.55 -0.21
N THR A 750 47.87 88.45 0.02
CA THR A 750 47.89 89.33 1.20
C THR A 750 47.64 88.54 2.49
N HIS A 751 46.83 87.47 2.42
CA HIS A 751 46.67 86.55 3.53
C HIS A 751 47.97 85.84 3.88
N LEU A 752 48.77 85.40 2.90
CA LEU A 752 50.05 84.70 3.13
C LEU A 752 51.07 85.52 3.95
N GLU A 753 51.25 86.82 3.68
CA GLU A 753 52.18 87.65 4.47
C GLU A 753 51.71 87.85 5.92
N SER A 754 50.39 87.98 6.14
CA SER A 754 49.82 88.00 7.50
C SER A 754 49.94 86.63 8.20
N THR A 755 49.80 85.55 7.43
CA THR A 755 49.88 84.16 7.90
C THR A 755 51.30 83.85 8.34
N PHE A 756 52.32 84.16 7.55
CA PHE A 756 53.73 83.88 7.89
C PHE A 756 54.17 84.53 9.21
N ASN A 757 53.76 85.78 9.46
CA ASN A 757 54.05 86.47 10.73
C ASN A 757 53.24 85.89 11.91
N SER A 758 52.01 85.46 11.67
CA SER A 758 51.18 84.75 12.66
C SER A 758 51.76 83.37 12.98
N GLU A 759 52.18 82.61 11.97
CA GLU A 759 52.82 81.29 12.07
C GLU A 759 54.16 81.36 12.78
N LEU A 760 54.96 82.42 12.61
CA LEU A 760 56.20 82.61 13.36
C LEU A 760 55.92 82.81 14.87
N GLY A 761 54.90 83.61 15.21
CA GLY A 761 54.43 83.77 16.58
C GLY A 761 53.85 82.49 17.18
N GLN A 762 53.00 81.79 16.41
CA GLN A 762 52.44 80.48 16.78
C GLN A 762 53.52 79.41 16.92
N THR A 763 54.58 79.42 16.09
CA THR A 763 55.71 78.49 16.19
C THR A 763 56.47 78.71 17.50
N ASN A 764 56.64 79.95 17.94
CA ASN A 764 57.32 80.24 19.20
C ASN A 764 56.45 79.87 20.43
N ALA A 765 55.12 80.09 20.34
CA ALA A 765 54.16 79.61 21.33
C ALA A 765 54.03 78.07 21.34
N ALA A 766 54.14 77.43 20.19
CA ALA A 766 54.14 75.98 20.02
C ALA A 766 55.45 75.36 20.52
N LEU A 767 56.60 76.03 20.35
CA LEU A 767 57.87 75.61 20.95
C LEU A 767 57.81 75.65 22.48
N THR A 768 57.21 76.71 23.05
CA THR A 768 56.95 76.82 24.49
C THR A 768 55.97 75.74 24.97
N SER A 769 54.89 75.51 24.21
CA SER A 769 53.90 74.46 24.50
C SER A 769 54.50 73.06 24.32
N LEU A 770 55.48 72.87 23.43
CA LEU A 770 56.21 71.63 23.24
C LEU A 770 57.19 71.37 24.39
N GLN A 771 57.86 72.40 24.92
CA GLN A 771 58.65 72.29 26.15
C GLN A 771 57.77 71.86 27.34
N GLN A 772 56.59 72.48 27.50
CA GLN A 772 55.60 72.06 28.49
C GLN A 772 55.13 70.61 28.23
N THR A 773 54.76 70.29 26.98
CA THR A 773 54.33 68.94 26.57
C THR A 773 55.42 67.88 26.75
N VAL A 774 56.71 68.21 26.66
CA VAL A 774 57.83 67.30 26.94
C VAL A 774 58.00 67.11 28.46
N SER A 775 57.81 68.15 29.26
CA SER A 775 57.77 68.05 30.73
C SER A 775 56.60 67.17 31.19
N ASP A 776 55.41 67.40 30.63
CA ASP A 776 54.19 66.66 30.97
C ASP A 776 54.24 65.23 30.41
N ASN A 777 54.85 65.00 29.24
CA ASN A 777 55.15 63.65 28.76
C ASN A 777 56.20 62.95 29.63
N ASN A 778 57.21 63.61 30.18
CA ASN A 778 58.15 62.96 31.11
C ASN A 778 57.45 62.58 32.42
N SER A 779 56.57 63.44 32.95
CA SER A 779 55.73 63.13 34.12
C SER A 779 54.81 61.94 33.84
N SER A 780 54.11 61.95 32.70
CA SER A 780 53.27 60.86 32.21
C SER A 780 54.08 59.58 31.93
N MET A 781 55.31 59.69 31.44
CA MET A 781 56.20 58.55 31.22
C MET A 781 56.66 57.94 32.55
N SER A 782 56.93 58.76 33.57
CA SER A 782 57.21 58.26 34.93
C SER A 782 56.00 57.52 35.47
N GLN A 783 54.80 58.13 35.45
CA GLN A 783 53.56 57.45 35.87
C GLN A 783 53.27 56.18 35.06
N ARG A 784 53.66 56.14 33.78
CA ARG A 784 53.58 54.93 32.94
C ARG A 784 54.64 53.89 33.28
N VAL A 785 55.83 54.27 33.73
CA VAL A 785 56.83 53.36 34.28
C VAL A 785 56.30 52.76 35.58
N ASP A 786 55.84 53.59 36.52
CA ASP A 786 55.21 53.14 37.78
C ASP A 786 54.01 52.19 37.49
N THR A 787 53.20 52.51 36.48
CA THR A 787 52.06 51.67 36.04
C THR A 787 52.49 50.40 35.31
N VAL A 788 53.65 50.39 34.64
CA VAL A 788 54.21 49.19 33.98
C VAL A 788 54.89 48.28 35.01
N GLU A 789 55.55 48.84 36.02
CA GLU A 789 56.12 48.12 37.16
C GLU A 789 55.01 47.45 37.98
N ALA A 790 53.99 48.20 38.40
CA ALA A 790 52.80 47.63 39.06
C ALA A 790 52.03 46.63 38.16
N LYS A 791 52.09 46.76 36.84
CA LYS A 791 51.55 45.74 35.91
C LYS A 791 52.42 44.51 35.82
N ALA A 792 53.74 44.62 35.89
CA ALA A 792 54.67 43.49 35.93
C ALA A 792 54.45 42.67 37.22
N GLU A 793 54.37 43.32 38.39
CA GLU A 793 53.98 42.67 39.64
C GLU A 793 52.63 41.94 39.52
N SER A 794 51.65 42.55 38.84
CA SER A 794 50.35 41.92 38.58
C SER A 794 50.39 40.77 37.56
N ALA A 795 51.40 40.75 36.69
CA ALA A 795 51.60 39.75 35.65
C ALA A 795 52.32 38.52 36.21
N ASP A 796 53.36 38.71 37.02
CA ASP A 796 54.02 37.63 37.77
C ASP A 796 53.02 36.94 38.69
N LYS A 797 52.22 37.72 39.43
CA LYS A 797 51.16 37.17 40.29
C LYS A 797 50.13 36.34 39.53
N LYS A 798 49.75 36.77 38.31
CA LYS A 798 48.89 35.98 37.40
C LYS A 798 49.61 34.77 36.81
N GLY A 799 50.93 34.83 36.64
CA GLY A 799 51.76 33.69 36.26
C GLY A 799 51.73 32.60 37.33
N ASP A 800 51.88 32.98 38.61
CA ASP A 800 51.76 32.06 39.74
C ASP A 800 50.33 31.50 39.89
N ASP A 801 49.30 32.34 39.79
CA ASP A 801 47.90 31.88 39.81
C ASP A 801 47.62 30.90 38.64
N ALA A 802 48.15 31.17 37.44
CA ALA A 802 48.03 30.29 36.28
C ALA A 802 48.82 28.98 36.45
N LYS A 803 49.98 29.02 37.11
CA LYS A 803 50.82 27.85 37.45
C LYS A 803 50.11 26.94 38.46
N ALA A 804 49.47 27.52 39.48
CA ALA A 804 48.63 26.80 40.44
C ALA A 804 47.36 26.22 39.77
N ALA A 805 46.71 26.98 38.89
CA ALA A 805 45.57 26.49 38.11
C ALA A 805 45.97 25.35 37.15
N ALA A 806 47.14 25.44 36.52
CA ALA A 806 47.68 24.38 35.66
C ALA A 806 48.02 23.11 36.44
N GLN A 807 48.60 23.20 37.64
CA GLN A 807 48.77 22.04 38.54
C GLN A 807 47.43 21.42 38.94
N THR A 808 46.43 22.25 39.27
CA THR A 808 45.08 21.79 39.65
C THR A 808 44.39 21.08 38.50
N ASN A 809 44.40 21.66 37.29
CA ASN A 809 43.86 21.02 36.09
C ASN A 809 44.64 19.77 35.68
N SER A 810 45.97 19.72 35.86
CA SER A 810 46.77 18.54 35.58
C SER A 810 46.38 17.37 36.49
N GLN A 811 46.16 17.62 37.79
CA GLN A 811 45.64 16.62 38.73
C GLN A 811 44.21 16.17 38.40
N ALA A 812 43.34 17.09 37.98
CA ALA A 812 41.97 16.77 37.55
C ALA A 812 41.94 15.94 36.25
N ILE A 813 42.80 16.25 35.27
CA ILE A 813 42.88 15.52 34.00
C ILE A 813 43.51 14.12 34.21
N ALA A 814 44.48 13.99 35.13
CA ALA A 814 45.04 12.70 35.51
C ALA A 814 44.01 11.74 36.14
N THR A 815 42.91 12.27 36.71
CA THR A 815 41.81 11.47 37.30
C THR A 815 40.63 11.22 36.35
N ILE A 816 40.71 11.65 35.08
CA ILE A 816 39.60 11.54 34.10
C ILE A 816 39.75 10.34 33.12
N ASN A 817 40.94 9.75 32.98
CA ASN A 817 41.28 8.84 31.87
C ASN A 817 41.35 7.33 32.20
N GLN A 818 40.71 6.85 33.27
CA GLN A 818 40.41 5.42 33.45
C GLN A 818 39.13 5.23 34.30
N ASP A 819 38.24 4.36 33.81
CA ASP A 819 37.02 3.84 34.46
C ASP A 819 36.02 4.88 35.04
N GLY A 820 35.39 5.63 34.13
CA GLY A 820 34.35 6.64 34.41
C GLY A 820 33.01 6.10 34.94
N SER A 821 33.01 5.44 36.10
CA SER A 821 31.78 5.02 36.81
C SER A 821 31.72 5.53 38.26
N THR A 822 32.77 5.30 39.05
CA THR A 822 32.77 5.59 40.50
C THR A 822 32.79 7.08 40.82
N ALA A 823 33.65 7.85 40.14
CA ALA A 823 33.76 9.30 40.36
C ALA A 823 32.51 10.07 39.89
N PHE A 824 31.81 9.57 38.86
CA PHE A 824 30.61 10.21 38.33
C PHE A 824 29.43 10.08 39.29
N GLN A 825 29.23 8.92 39.93
CA GLN A 825 28.18 8.75 40.94
C GLN A 825 28.38 9.66 42.17
N ALA A 826 29.63 9.88 42.60
CA ALA A 826 29.94 10.73 43.76
C ALA A 826 29.51 12.21 43.58
N LEU A 827 29.51 12.72 42.35
CA LEU A 827 29.04 14.08 42.02
C LEU A 827 27.49 14.20 41.99
N TRP A 828 26.77 13.08 42.08
CA TRP A 828 25.32 13.00 41.87
C TRP A 828 24.53 12.65 43.14
N SER A 829 25.14 11.97 44.10
CA SER A 829 24.44 11.44 45.29
C SER A 829 24.03 12.51 46.32
N THR A 830 24.79 13.60 46.45
CA THR A 830 24.55 14.63 47.49
C THR A 830 24.94 16.02 47.00
N LYS A 831 23.98 16.96 46.94
CA LYS A 831 24.28 18.42 46.91
C LYS A 831 24.00 19.13 48.23
N ALA A 832 23.14 18.55 49.07
CA ALA A 832 23.04 18.86 50.49
C ALA A 832 22.71 17.58 51.27
N GLN A 833 23.29 17.44 52.46
CA GLN A 833 23.00 16.36 53.40
C GLN A 833 22.75 16.94 54.79
N ALA A 834 21.69 16.47 55.45
CA ALA A 834 21.35 16.81 56.83
C ALA A 834 20.98 15.53 57.59
N GLY A 835 21.95 14.97 58.34
CA GLY A 835 21.83 13.62 58.87
C GLY A 835 21.75 12.59 57.73
N ASP A 836 20.77 11.70 57.79
CA ASP A 836 20.56 10.66 56.77
C ASP A 836 19.79 11.15 55.53
N ILE A 837 19.33 12.42 55.51
CA ILE A 837 18.58 12.99 54.40
C ILE A 837 19.55 13.60 53.38
N THR A 838 19.58 13.04 52.18
CA THR A 838 20.35 13.53 51.01
C THR A 838 19.41 14.11 49.94
N ALA A 839 19.76 15.28 49.40
CA ALA A 839 19.05 15.91 48.28
C ALA A 839 20.00 16.23 47.11
N GLY A 840 19.50 16.08 45.88
CA GLY A 840 20.30 16.27 44.67
C GLY A 840 19.46 16.49 43.40
N ILE A 841 20.06 17.17 42.42
CA ILE A 841 19.54 17.33 41.06
C ILE A 841 20.67 16.97 40.09
N GLY A 842 20.40 16.03 39.20
CA GLY A 842 21.29 15.60 38.13
C GLY A 842 20.66 15.85 36.75
N ILE A 843 21.48 16.19 35.76
CA ILE A 843 21.08 16.44 34.38
C ILE A 843 22.02 15.66 33.47
N VAL A 844 21.47 14.76 32.66
CA VAL A 844 22.19 14.02 31.61
C VAL A 844 21.77 14.58 30.25
N ALA A 845 22.72 14.80 29.36
CA ALA A 845 22.48 14.80 27.92
C ALA A 845 23.33 13.66 27.33
N LYS A 846 22.69 12.76 26.58
CA LYS A 846 23.34 11.59 25.98
C LYS A 846 23.56 11.81 24.48
N SER A 847 24.51 11.09 23.90
CA SER A 847 24.77 11.06 22.46
C SER A 847 23.67 10.39 21.63
N ASP A 848 22.73 9.69 22.27
CA ASP A 848 21.50 9.15 21.65
C ASP A 848 20.41 10.23 21.42
N GLY A 849 20.68 11.49 21.77
CA GLY A 849 19.74 12.61 21.66
C GLY A 849 18.81 12.78 22.88
N THR A 850 18.80 11.84 23.83
CA THR A 850 17.96 11.97 25.03
C THR A 850 18.60 12.89 26.08
N SER A 851 17.80 13.82 26.59
CA SER A 851 18.12 14.64 27.76
C SER A 851 17.23 14.22 28.93
N GLN A 852 17.82 14.05 30.11
CA GLN A 852 17.15 13.50 31.29
C GLN A 852 17.48 14.36 32.52
N VAL A 853 16.46 14.70 33.31
CA VAL A 853 16.62 15.39 34.60
C VAL A 853 16.14 14.48 35.71
N ALA A 854 17.01 14.17 36.66
CA ALA A 854 16.72 13.35 37.82
C ALA A 854 16.79 14.20 39.09
N VAL A 855 15.68 14.26 39.85
CA VAL A 855 15.58 15.00 41.11
C VAL A 855 15.39 14.01 42.24
N SER A 856 16.31 14.00 43.20
CA SER A 856 16.21 13.23 44.44
C SER A 856 15.86 14.16 45.59
N ALA A 857 14.57 14.16 45.98
CA ALA A 857 14.04 14.92 47.10
C ALA A 857 12.74 14.28 47.62
N SER A 858 12.47 14.37 48.92
CA SER A 858 11.23 13.85 49.55
C SER A 858 9.98 14.67 49.20
N GLN A 859 10.18 15.94 48.81
CA GLN A 859 9.18 16.84 48.27
C GLN A 859 9.81 17.67 47.15
N PHE A 860 9.05 18.02 46.12
CA PHE A 860 9.49 18.87 45.01
C PHE A 860 8.37 19.84 44.63
N PHE A 861 8.66 21.14 44.60
CA PHE A 861 7.68 22.20 44.32
C PHE A 861 8.17 23.10 43.18
N VAL A 862 7.33 23.31 42.17
CA VAL A 862 7.53 24.31 41.11
C VAL A 862 6.52 25.44 41.33
N TYR A 863 7.00 26.68 41.41
CA TYR A 863 6.18 27.88 41.65
C TYR A 863 6.48 28.97 40.61
N ASP A 864 5.50 29.84 40.36
CA ASP A 864 5.68 31.04 39.52
C ASP A 864 6.48 32.10 40.31
N PRO A 865 7.74 32.41 39.93
CA PRO A 865 8.56 33.37 40.67
C PRO A 865 7.99 34.80 40.62
N ASN A 866 7.05 35.09 39.72
CA ASN A 866 6.40 36.39 39.59
C ASN A 866 5.20 36.55 40.55
N LYS A 867 4.82 35.51 41.31
CA LYS A 867 3.70 35.52 42.27
C LYS A 867 4.12 35.05 43.68
N PRO A 868 5.11 35.70 44.34
CA PRO A 868 5.71 35.23 45.59
C PRO A 868 4.77 35.19 46.81
N GLY A 869 3.52 35.65 46.69
CA GLY A 869 2.51 35.61 47.75
C GLY A 869 1.55 34.41 47.69
N THR A 870 1.60 33.56 46.67
CA THR A 870 0.61 32.50 46.46
C THR A 870 1.27 31.12 46.39
N LEU A 871 1.23 30.36 47.48
CA LEU A 871 1.77 28.98 47.58
C LEU A 871 0.88 27.93 46.89
N THR A 872 0.41 28.22 45.69
CA THR A 872 -0.20 27.25 44.77
C THR A 872 0.87 26.79 43.77
N PRO A 873 1.55 25.65 44.02
CA PRO A 873 2.58 25.16 43.10
C PRO A 873 1.96 24.78 41.75
N THR A 874 2.63 25.15 40.66
CA THR A 874 2.26 24.77 39.29
C THR A 874 2.42 23.25 39.08
N PHE A 875 3.38 22.66 39.78
CA PHE A 875 3.61 21.21 39.87
C PHE A 875 4.18 20.91 41.26
N VAL A 876 3.65 19.90 41.95
CA VAL A 876 4.22 19.43 43.22
C VAL A 876 4.25 17.90 43.29
N ILE A 877 5.32 17.37 43.86
CA ILE A 877 5.40 16.02 44.41
C ILE A 877 5.50 16.16 45.93
N ASP A 878 4.52 15.62 46.66
CA ASP A 878 4.53 15.57 48.12
C ASP A 878 4.07 14.18 48.59
N ASN A 879 4.83 13.58 49.51
CA ASN A 879 4.58 12.23 50.05
C ASN A 879 4.25 11.17 48.96
N GLY A 880 4.98 11.21 47.84
CA GLY A 880 4.80 10.34 46.67
C GLY A 880 3.58 10.66 45.78
N SER A 881 2.77 11.66 46.14
CA SER A 881 1.60 12.09 45.35
C SER A 881 1.94 13.29 44.48
N VAL A 882 1.61 13.22 43.19
CA VAL A 882 1.78 14.34 42.24
C VAL A 882 0.49 15.15 42.19
N THR A 883 0.56 16.46 42.40
CA THR A 883 -0.57 17.39 42.21
C THR A 883 -0.20 18.45 41.18
N ILE A 884 -1.11 18.66 40.21
CA ILE A 884 -0.98 19.64 39.14
C ILE A 884 -2.32 20.39 39.06
N PRO A 885 -2.40 21.71 39.35
CA PRO A 885 -3.68 22.42 39.37
C PRO A 885 -4.36 22.55 38.00
N THR A 886 -3.57 22.53 36.92
CA THR A 886 -4.06 22.55 35.54
C THR A 886 -3.01 21.89 34.65
N ALA A 887 -3.40 20.91 33.84
CA ALA A 887 -2.51 20.21 32.93
C ALA A 887 -3.15 20.12 31.53
N LEU A 888 -2.38 20.45 30.50
CA LEU A 888 -2.70 20.10 29.12
C LEU A 888 -1.89 18.85 28.78
N ILE A 889 -2.57 17.74 28.46
CA ILE A 889 -1.95 16.44 28.21
C ILE A 889 -2.47 15.90 26.89
N GLU A 890 -1.59 15.73 25.90
CA GLU A 890 -1.98 15.28 24.55
C GLU A 890 -2.41 13.80 24.55
N LYS A 891 -1.67 12.94 25.26
CA LYS A 891 -1.97 11.51 25.41
C LYS A 891 -1.65 11.06 26.84
N ALA A 892 -2.58 10.35 27.48
CA ALA A 892 -2.42 9.82 28.83
C ALA A 892 -2.95 8.39 28.91
N THR A 893 -2.18 7.50 29.55
CA THR A 893 -2.64 6.16 29.93
C THR A 893 -2.81 6.13 31.45
N ILE A 894 -4.05 6.19 31.92
CA ILE A 894 -4.38 6.25 33.35
C ILE A 894 -4.98 4.91 33.77
N GLN A 895 -4.31 4.19 34.67
CA GLN A 895 -4.77 2.86 35.11
C GLN A 895 -6.03 2.93 35.98
N ILE A 896 -6.16 3.97 36.81
CA ILE A 896 -7.34 4.25 37.65
C ILE A 896 -7.56 5.77 37.66
N LEU A 897 -8.74 6.23 37.22
CA LEU A 897 -9.12 7.65 37.20
C LEU A 897 -10.24 7.92 38.21
N ASN A 898 -9.89 8.45 39.37
CA ASN A 898 -10.86 8.92 40.36
C ASN A 898 -11.16 10.41 40.12
N ALA A 899 -12.17 10.71 39.31
CA ALA A 899 -12.65 12.08 39.04
C ALA A 899 -14.09 12.29 39.54
N GLN A 900 -14.42 13.51 39.98
CA GLN A 900 -15.81 13.88 40.31
C GLN A 900 -16.64 14.15 39.05
N THR A 901 -16.02 14.72 38.03
CA THR A 901 -16.61 15.02 36.72
C THR A 901 -15.58 14.68 35.65
N ILE A 902 -16.01 14.03 34.57
CA ILE A 902 -15.23 13.85 33.34
C ILE A 902 -15.96 14.59 32.23
N VAL A 903 -15.28 15.50 31.54
CA VAL A 903 -15.78 16.21 30.36
C VAL A 903 -14.87 15.87 29.20
N ALA A 904 -15.40 15.21 28.18
CA ALA A 904 -14.68 14.78 26.99
C ALA A 904 -15.67 14.58 25.83
N ASP A 905 -15.23 14.85 24.60
CA ASP A 905 -16.07 14.71 23.40
C ASP A 905 -16.42 13.25 23.08
N SER A 906 -15.63 12.30 23.58
CA SER A 906 -15.91 10.87 23.49
C SER A 906 -15.26 10.12 24.65
N VAL A 907 -15.98 9.13 25.22
CA VAL A 907 -15.50 8.25 26.29
C VAL A 907 -15.61 6.80 25.82
N LYS A 908 -14.55 6.27 25.22
CA LYS A 908 -14.47 4.88 24.76
C LYS A 908 -14.04 3.96 25.91
N VAL A 909 -14.87 2.99 26.26
CA VAL A 909 -14.63 2.07 27.39
C VAL A 909 -14.61 0.62 26.90
N GLY A 910 -13.66 -0.17 27.40
CA GLY A 910 -13.39 -1.53 26.93
C GLY A 910 -14.09 -2.66 27.69
N ILE A 911 -14.78 -2.37 28.81
CA ILE A 911 -15.47 -3.37 29.64
C ILE A 911 -16.87 -2.89 30.05
N GLU A 912 -16.99 -1.92 30.96
CA GLU A 912 -18.28 -1.46 31.51
C GLU A 912 -18.25 0.03 31.86
N ILE A 913 -19.38 0.74 31.63
CA ILE A 913 -19.68 2.04 32.25
C ILE A 913 -20.79 1.83 33.29
N THR A 914 -20.45 1.92 34.58
CA THR A 914 -21.42 1.89 35.67
C THR A 914 -21.74 3.32 36.12
N SER A 915 -22.96 3.80 35.90
CA SER A 915 -23.40 5.14 36.32
C SER A 915 -24.85 5.14 36.85
N PRO A 916 -25.21 5.95 37.86
CA PRO A 916 -26.60 6.09 38.33
C PRO A 916 -27.57 6.68 37.29
N SER A 917 -27.05 7.48 36.34
CA SER A 917 -27.79 8.01 35.18
C SER A 917 -26.84 8.04 33.97
N ILE A 918 -27.35 7.74 32.77
CA ILE A 918 -26.65 7.92 31.50
C ILE A 918 -27.58 8.71 30.59
N GLU A 919 -27.35 10.01 30.53
CA GLU A 919 -28.14 10.94 29.72
C GLU A 919 -27.43 11.17 28.38
N GLY A 920 -27.92 10.52 27.34
CA GLY A 920 -27.39 10.59 25.97
C GLY A 920 -28.51 10.42 24.94
N GLY A 921 -28.37 11.09 23.79
CA GLY A 921 -29.41 11.10 22.75
C GLY A 921 -29.50 9.83 21.90
N GLU A 922 -28.42 9.06 21.80
CA GLU A 922 -28.35 7.87 20.96
C GLU A 922 -27.33 6.85 21.50
N PHE A 923 -27.67 5.56 21.43
CA PHE A 923 -26.76 4.44 21.71
C PHE A 923 -26.58 3.66 20.40
N ARG A 924 -25.34 3.62 19.86
CA ARG A 924 -25.04 2.95 18.58
C ARG A 924 -24.25 1.65 18.78
N GLY A 925 -24.90 0.52 18.47
CA GLY A 925 -24.26 -0.78 18.26
C GLY A 925 -24.42 -1.79 19.40
N GLY A 926 -24.35 -3.08 19.04
CA GLY A 926 -24.49 -4.23 19.95
C GLY A 926 -25.94 -4.61 20.25
N ASP A 927 -26.09 -5.61 21.13
CA ASP A 927 -27.38 -5.95 21.75
C ASP A 927 -27.48 -5.25 23.12
N ALA A 928 -28.66 -4.76 23.52
CA ALA A 928 -28.87 -4.00 24.75
C ALA A 928 -29.89 -4.67 25.70
N GLY A 929 -29.41 -5.17 26.84
CA GLY A 929 -30.21 -5.84 27.87
C GLY A 929 -30.68 -4.92 29.00
N PHE A 930 -31.98 -4.93 29.31
CA PHE A 930 -32.61 -4.11 30.34
C PHE A 930 -33.36 -4.97 31.37
N GLY A 931 -32.96 -4.82 32.64
CA GLY A 931 -33.56 -5.51 33.80
C GLY A 931 -33.19 -6.99 33.89
N LEU A 932 -32.26 -7.33 34.77
CA LEU A 932 -31.80 -8.71 34.99
C LEU A 932 -32.87 -9.63 35.60
N GLY A 933 -32.79 -10.92 35.29
CA GLY A 933 -33.69 -11.98 35.77
C GLY A 933 -34.79 -12.41 34.79
N GLY A 934 -34.74 -11.95 33.55
CA GLY A 934 -35.75 -12.28 32.52
C GLY A 934 -35.31 -13.33 31.49
N SER A 935 -36.24 -13.70 30.61
CA SER A 935 -36.11 -14.83 29.68
C SER A 935 -35.25 -14.59 28.43
N TYR A 936 -34.82 -13.35 28.16
CA TYR A 936 -34.06 -13.00 26.96
C TYR A 936 -32.61 -12.73 27.32
N SER A 937 -31.74 -13.74 27.17
CA SER A 937 -30.32 -13.69 27.54
C SER A 937 -30.06 -13.27 29.00
N GLY A 938 -31.02 -13.54 29.90
CA GLY A 938 -31.00 -13.11 31.31
C GLY A 938 -31.72 -11.79 31.60
N TYR A 939 -32.31 -11.12 30.60
CA TYR A 939 -32.97 -9.83 30.72
C TYR A 939 -34.48 -9.90 30.45
N TYR A 940 -35.25 -8.99 31.06
CA TYR A 940 -36.70 -8.88 30.86
C TYR A 940 -37.05 -8.22 29.52
N THR A 941 -36.22 -7.27 29.10
CA THR A 941 -36.22 -6.64 27.77
C THR A 941 -34.82 -6.72 27.19
N PHE A 942 -34.69 -7.09 25.92
CA PHE A 942 -33.44 -7.22 25.20
C PHE A 942 -33.65 -6.68 23.79
N ILE A 943 -32.85 -5.71 23.37
CA ILE A 943 -32.88 -5.15 22.01
C ILE A 943 -31.72 -5.80 21.25
N GLU A 944 -32.02 -6.49 20.16
CA GLU A 944 -31.00 -7.11 19.32
C GLU A 944 -30.41 -6.09 18.32
N LYS A 945 -29.19 -6.37 17.84
CA LYS A 945 -28.42 -5.55 16.88
C LYS A 945 -29.13 -5.15 15.57
N ASP A 946 -30.27 -5.77 15.25
CA ASP A 946 -31.11 -5.44 14.09
C ASP A 946 -32.29 -4.50 14.44
N GLY A 947 -32.41 -4.09 15.70
CA GLY A 947 -33.49 -3.27 16.24
C GLY A 947 -34.64 -4.07 16.87
N THR A 948 -34.61 -5.41 16.85
CA THR A 948 -35.70 -6.25 17.39
C THR A 948 -35.77 -6.15 18.91
N ILE A 949 -36.85 -5.54 19.43
CA ILE A 949 -37.11 -5.46 20.88
C ILE A 949 -37.84 -6.72 21.35
N LYS A 950 -37.11 -7.65 21.99
CA LYS A 950 -37.68 -8.82 22.66
C LYS A 950 -37.95 -8.49 24.12
N THR A 951 -39.21 -8.58 24.54
CA THR A 951 -39.59 -8.26 25.92
C THR A 951 -40.65 -9.19 26.47
N SER A 952 -40.56 -9.45 27.77
CA SER A 952 -41.51 -10.24 28.56
C SER A 952 -42.35 -9.37 29.50
N ARG A 953 -42.04 -8.05 29.54
CA ARG A 953 -42.50 -7.13 30.57
C ARG A 953 -42.57 -5.68 30.04
N LEU A 954 -43.28 -5.47 28.94
CA LEU A 954 -43.55 -4.12 28.45
C LEU A 954 -44.65 -3.48 29.31
N GLN A 955 -44.42 -2.29 29.86
CA GLN A 955 -45.41 -1.56 30.66
C GLN A 955 -45.49 -0.09 30.25
N LEU A 956 -46.36 0.20 29.27
CA LEU A 956 -46.65 1.56 28.80
C LEU A 956 -47.70 2.19 29.72
N LYS A 957 -47.28 3.04 30.66
CA LYS A 957 -48.14 3.65 31.70
C LYS A 957 -48.30 5.15 31.48
N SER A 958 -49.53 5.66 31.59
CA SER A 958 -49.76 7.08 31.92
C SER A 958 -49.41 7.31 33.40
N SER A 959 -48.80 8.46 33.71
CA SER A 959 -48.20 8.75 35.02
C SER A 959 -49.21 9.03 36.15
N THR A 960 -50.48 9.35 35.83
CA THR A 960 -51.46 9.87 36.82
C THR A 960 -52.76 9.08 36.98
N GLU A 961 -53.17 8.26 36.01
CA GLU A 961 -54.57 7.73 35.98
C GLU A 961 -54.71 6.21 35.92
N GLY A 962 -53.61 5.44 35.99
CA GLY A 962 -53.65 3.98 35.94
C GLY A 962 -53.99 3.37 34.57
N ASN A 963 -54.35 4.21 33.60
CA ASN A 963 -54.43 3.92 32.16
C ASN A 963 -53.07 3.39 31.67
N ARG A 964 -53.04 2.16 31.15
CA ARG A 964 -51.80 1.51 30.71
C ARG A 964 -52.01 0.32 29.78
N LEU A 965 -50.99 0.00 29.00
CA LEU A 965 -50.86 -1.27 28.27
C LEU A 965 -49.72 -2.08 28.91
N GLU A 966 -50.01 -3.32 29.29
CA GLU A 966 -49.03 -4.29 29.76
C GLU A 966 -48.95 -5.45 28.77
N ILE A 967 -47.74 -5.85 28.36
CA ILE A 967 -47.47 -7.13 27.71
C ILE A 967 -46.66 -7.98 28.70
N ASP A 968 -47.21 -9.14 29.02
CA ASP A 968 -46.78 -10.01 30.12
C ASP A 968 -46.80 -11.45 29.61
N SER A 969 -45.61 -11.95 29.21
CA SER A 969 -45.44 -13.19 28.43
C SER A 969 -46.39 -13.30 27.23
N ASP A 970 -47.40 -14.19 27.30
CA ASP A 970 -48.34 -14.46 26.21
C ASP A 970 -49.66 -13.67 26.33
N VAL A 971 -49.73 -12.65 27.20
CA VAL A 971 -50.93 -11.85 27.44
C VAL A 971 -50.67 -10.35 27.23
N ILE A 972 -51.46 -9.74 26.34
CA ILE A 972 -51.61 -8.28 26.22
C ILE A 972 -52.82 -7.84 27.07
N LYS A 973 -52.63 -6.84 27.92
CA LYS A 973 -53.66 -6.28 28.82
C LYS A 973 -53.72 -4.76 28.62
N VAL A 974 -54.88 -4.23 28.27
CA VAL A 974 -55.14 -2.77 28.24
C VAL A 974 -56.06 -2.41 29.39
N TYR A 975 -55.65 -1.42 30.17
CA TYR A 975 -56.37 -0.93 31.34
C TYR A 975 -56.83 0.52 31.16
N GLU A 976 -58.01 0.83 31.68
CA GLU A 976 -58.59 2.17 31.80
C GLU A 976 -59.05 2.38 33.24
N GLY A 977 -58.68 3.48 33.88
CA GLY A 977 -58.97 3.75 35.30
C GLY A 977 -58.46 2.65 36.25
N GLY A 978 -57.40 1.92 35.87
CA GLY A 978 -56.89 0.75 36.57
C GLY A 978 -57.65 -0.58 36.32
N MET A 979 -58.81 -0.56 35.66
CA MET A 979 -59.59 -1.76 35.30
C MET A 979 -59.14 -2.33 33.95
N ILE A 980 -59.03 -3.66 33.82
CA ILE A 980 -58.77 -4.30 32.51
C ILE A 980 -60.00 -4.07 31.60
N ARG A 981 -59.77 -3.46 30.43
CA ARG A 981 -60.76 -3.32 29.36
C ARG A 981 -60.59 -4.36 28.25
N VAL A 982 -59.34 -4.69 27.93
CA VAL A 982 -58.99 -5.67 26.89
C VAL A 982 -57.96 -6.62 27.46
N LYS A 983 -58.19 -7.93 27.30
CA LYS A 983 -57.20 -8.99 27.50
C LYS A 983 -57.17 -9.86 26.25
N ILE A 984 -55.99 -10.00 25.65
CA ILE A 984 -55.74 -10.83 24.46
C ILE A 984 -54.59 -11.78 24.80
N GLY A 985 -54.77 -13.09 24.58
CA GLY A 985 -53.78 -14.11 24.93
C GLY A 985 -54.10 -14.90 26.22
N ASN A 986 -53.19 -15.81 26.59
CA ASN A 986 -53.47 -17.05 27.35
C ASN A 986 -54.40 -18.01 26.59
N LEU A 987 -53.84 -18.68 25.57
CA LEU A 987 -54.50 -19.72 24.77
C LEU A 987 -54.36 -21.15 25.34
N SER A 988 -54.03 -21.27 26.63
CA SER A 988 -53.83 -22.57 27.29
C SER A 988 -55.10 -23.42 27.33
N LYS A 989 -54.97 -24.64 26.78
CA LYS A 989 -55.79 -25.83 27.05
C LYS A 989 -54.85 -26.93 27.55
#